data_AF-A0A951AT39-F1
#
_entry.id   AF-A0A951AT39-F1
#
_cell.length_a   1.000
_cell.length_b   1.000
_cell.length_c   1.000
_cell.angle_alpha   90.00
_cell.angle_beta   90.00
_cell.angle_gamma   90.00
#
_symmetry.space_group_name_H-M   'P 1'
#
loop_
_entity.id
_entity.type
_entity.pdbx_description
1 polymer ?
#
loop_
_entity_poly.entity_id
_entity_poly.type
_entity_poly.pdbx_seq_one_letter_code
_entity_poly.pdbx_strand_id
1 'polypeptide(L)'
;MPRVYVSLIQSNLGRGHHGNFEAVITEGEQLWYWYRDNSNAELDWTPDNSAIRLPWIRAQRITGDQDKVTGPGCIIQSASNTGLHGNFEVVVPLRQANGTTQLHHFYRDNSDARLPWIRGQRITGDQDDVAGPGCIIQSTFGAGLPGNFEVVVPLRQANGTTQLHHFHRDNSNAHLPSPLRQRLTMNVHTPWIRGQGITGASYDVAGPGCITQSASSTRQRSRFDVVVPIHLEDGALELRHFFQERSDVPGPWTAGRFITQSCAGFGAIIQSSFTSADNAGFEVLVDERRGSVVHYWHPNDPSGEVWIRTNRFTILERHPVRAHRAQKVIQLTGEFDREGWNGKGTPRYAFNRTESRFAIIGTDLGVSFPHHDRMYFLFGDTWRVGHSIPNDDLDATAYSTDENADGGIRLTFLPRPPLVPGISQAAFEVPLDGVSWNGNMYAFFSTNHRQVGKYAQMGRSILARSNNDGLDFRGLYEVSHYKFVNVSTSIVEPREHGLPGDGPQLVVVGSGRYRSSDVYLAVKPAAELDEPDGFLFYAGGLDKPAWSPDEEDAVPLFGEGCLGELSARWNPLLGAWVCLYNADWPADRSAVGGIVMRWARRPYGPWSQGDLVFSVNDGLGKFMHLPGADHTQEGFGTDRSADLGGMYGPYQIPQYARRSGNGVQIFFTMSTANPYQVMLMTVNIPTPLS
;
A
#
# COMPACT_ATOMS: atom_id res chain seq x y z
N MET A 1 -4.83 3.04 -23.75
CA MET A 1 -5.04 4.46 -24.07
C MET A 1 -3.85 5.24 -23.53
N PRO A 2 -3.29 6.25 -24.21
CA PRO A 2 -2.39 7.16 -23.53
C PRO A 2 -3.23 7.85 -22.44
N ARG A 3 -2.92 7.58 -21.17
CA ARG A 3 -3.54 8.27 -20.04
C ARG A 3 -3.21 9.75 -20.20
N VAL A 4 -4.21 10.57 -20.52
CA VAL A 4 -4.05 12.02 -20.59
C VAL A 4 -3.80 12.48 -19.16
N TYR A 5 -2.56 12.85 -18.84
CA TYR A 5 -2.31 13.65 -17.65
C TYR A 5 -2.99 15.00 -17.88
N VAL A 6 -4.06 15.27 -17.13
CA VAL A 6 -4.74 16.55 -17.13
C VAL A 6 -4.27 17.30 -15.89
N SER A 7 -3.53 18.38 -16.09
CA SER A 7 -3.27 19.33 -15.01
C SER A 7 -4.44 20.30 -14.95
N LEU A 8 -5.13 20.32 -13.79
CA LEU A 8 -6.29 21.15 -13.52
C LEU A 8 -6.04 21.95 -12.25
N ILE A 9 -6.40 23.23 -12.30
CA ILE A 9 -6.41 24.11 -11.13
C ILE A 9 -7.77 24.79 -10.98
N GLN A 10 -8.08 25.22 -9.77
CA GLN A 10 -9.08 26.27 -9.57
C GLN A 10 -8.34 27.62 -9.55
N SER A 11 -8.67 28.50 -10.50
CA SER A 11 -8.12 29.86 -10.52
C SER A 11 -8.95 30.81 -9.66
N ASN A 12 -8.45 32.02 -9.46
CA ASN A 12 -9.23 33.13 -8.89
C ASN A 12 -9.98 33.95 -9.96
N LEU A 13 -10.08 33.47 -11.21
CA LEU A 13 -10.90 34.09 -12.25
C LEU A 13 -12.36 33.70 -12.06
N GLY A 14 -13.28 34.60 -12.44
CA GLY A 14 -14.73 34.38 -12.30
C GLY A 14 -15.42 35.58 -11.62
N ARG A 15 -16.74 35.66 -11.73
CA ARG A 15 -17.58 36.76 -11.21
C ARG A 15 -18.25 36.45 -9.85
N GLY A 16 -17.86 35.39 -9.16
CA GLY A 16 -18.55 34.88 -7.96
C GLY A 16 -17.60 34.34 -6.88
N HIS A 17 -18.16 33.77 -5.81
CA HIS A 17 -17.38 33.19 -4.69
C HIS A 17 -16.53 31.98 -5.09
N HIS A 18 -16.86 31.33 -6.20
CA HIS A 18 -16.12 30.21 -6.75
C HIS A 18 -15.38 30.65 -8.01
N GLY A 19 -14.08 30.39 -8.02
CA GLY A 19 -13.27 30.62 -9.20
C GLY A 19 -13.40 29.50 -10.24
N ASN A 20 -12.99 29.81 -11.46
CA ASN A 20 -13.05 28.92 -12.62
C ASN A 20 -12.18 27.68 -12.44
N PHE A 21 -12.57 26.59 -13.09
CA PHE A 21 -11.65 25.48 -13.32
C PHE A 21 -10.90 25.71 -14.61
N GLU A 22 -9.58 25.54 -14.55
CA GLU A 22 -8.66 25.76 -15.66
C GLU A 22 -7.91 24.47 -15.92
N ALA A 23 -7.73 24.11 -17.18
CA ALA A 23 -6.98 22.93 -17.58
C ALA A 23 -6.11 23.21 -18.80
N VAL A 24 -5.01 22.46 -18.91
CA VAL A 24 -4.21 22.40 -20.14
C VAL A 24 -4.26 21.00 -20.71
N ILE A 25 -4.61 20.89 -21.99
CA ILE A 25 -4.88 19.61 -22.64
C ILE A 25 -4.03 19.51 -23.91
N THR A 26 -3.35 18.39 -24.07
CA THR A 26 -2.61 18.07 -25.30
C THR A 26 -3.57 17.52 -26.35
N GLU A 27 -3.61 18.16 -27.51
CA GLU A 27 -4.42 17.77 -28.65
C GLU A 27 -3.48 17.63 -29.87
N GLY A 28 -3.16 16.38 -30.24
CA GLY A 28 -2.10 16.11 -31.22
C GLY A 28 -0.75 16.60 -30.70
N GLU A 29 -0.03 17.38 -31.51
CA GLU A 29 1.27 17.98 -31.14
C GLU A 29 1.12 19.40 -30.55
N GLN A 30 -0.08 19.79 -30.09
CA GLN A 30 -0.40 21.14 -29.62
C GLN A 30 -0.88 21.13 -28.17
N LEU A 31 -0.63 22.21 -27.44
CA LEU A 31 -1.19 22.41 -26.10
C LEU A 31 -2.26 23.50 -26.14
N TRP A 32 -3.43 23.18 -25.58
CA TRP A 32 -4.59 24.07 -25.55
C TRP A 32 -5.01 24.38 -24.12
N TYR A 33 -5.39 25.64 -23.90
CA TYR A 33 -6.00 26.08 -22.66
C TYR A 33 -7.51 25.85 -22.71
N TRP A 34 -8.05 25.25 -21.65
CA TRP A 34 -9.46 24.99 -21.45
C TRP A 34 -9.90 25.59 -20.12
N TYR A 35 -11.13 26.09 -20.07
CA TYR A 35 -11.71 26.59 -18.83
C TYR A 35 -13.17 26.21 -18.68
N ARG A 36 -13.61 26.15 -17.43
CA ARG A 36 -15.02 26.07 -17.06
C ARG A 36 -15.30 27.17 -16.07
N ASP A 37 -16.17 28.09 -16.47
CA ASP A 37 -16.67 29.13 -15.59
C ASP A 37 -17.54 28.50 -14.51
N ASN A 38 -17.13 28.62 -13.24
CA ASN A 38 -17.90 28.13 -12.10
C ASN A 38 -18.58 29.28 -11.33
N SER A 39 -18.44 30.51 -11.81
CA SER A 39 -18.96 31.70 -11.18
C SER A 39 -20.43 31.92 -11.54
N ASN A 40 -21.31 31.03 -11.08
CA ASN A 40 -22.75 31.25 -11.23
C ASN A 40 -23.39 31.59 -9.88
N ALA A 41 -23.80 32.86 -9.74
CA ALA A 41 -24.47 33.40 -8.55
C ALA A 41 -26.02 33.29 -8.62
N GLU A 42 -26.59 32.74 -9.71
CA GLU A 42 -28.04 32.75 -9.95
C GLU A 42 -28.68 31.37 -10.22
N LEU A 43 -28.12 30.28 -9.68
CA LEU A 43 -28.76 28.95 -9.80
C LEU A 43 -29.14 28.38 -8.44
N ASP A 44 -30.44 28.07 -8.29
CA ASP A 44 -30.97 27.33 -7.15
C ASP A 44 -30.21 26.00 -7.00
N TRP A 45 -29.54 25.84 -5.85
CA TRP A 45 -28.85 24.61 -5.49
C TRP A 45 -29.85 23.45 -5.49
N THR A 46 -29.67 22.49 -6.39
CA THR A 46 -30.38 21.20 -6.33
C THR A 46 -29.50 20.21 -5.57
N PRO A 47 -30.05 19.44 -4.61
CA PRO A 47 -29.26 18.55 -3.75
C PRO A 47 -28.44 17.48 -4.48
N ASP A 48 -28.75 17.20 -5.74
CA ASP A 48 -28.15 16.14 -6.55
C ASP A 48 -27.25 16.67 -7.70
N ASN A 49 -27.08 17.99 -7.81
CA ASN A 49 -26.29 18.64 -8.86
C ASN A 49 -26.73 18.24 -10.31
N SER A 50 -27.94 17.68 -10.47
CA SER A 50 -28.39 17.05 -11.72
C SER A 50 -28.70 18.06 -12.83
N ALA A 51 -28.95 19.32 -12.46
CA ALA A 51 -29.27 20.41 -13.37
C ALA A 51 -28.04 21.23 -13.84
N ILE A 52 -26.84 21.01 -13.27
CA ILE A 52 -25.66 21.87 -13.52
C ILE A 52 -24.71 21.20 -14.53
N ARG A 53 -24.85 21.55 -15.81
CA ARG A 53 -23.86 21.20 -16.84
C ARG A 53 -23.29 22.46 -17.49
N LEU A 54 -22.42 23.18 -16.76
CA LEU A 54 -21.61 24.23 -17.39
C LEU A 54 -20.52 23.55 -18.24
N PRO A 55 -20.45 23.82 -19.56
CA PRO A 55 -19.53 23.12 -20.44
C PRO A 55 -18.09 23.60 -20.25
N TRP A 56 -17.14 22.71 -20.52
CA TRP A 56 -15.75 23.10 -20.72
C TRP A 56 -15.60 23.84 -22.05
N ILE A 57 -14.89 24.97 -22.05
CA ILE A 57 -14.65 25.82 -23.20
C ILE A 57 -13.18 25.70 -23.60
N ARG A 58 -12.94 25.33 -24.86
CA ARG A 58 -11.63 25.38 -25.48
C ARG A 58 -11.29 26.82 -25.84
N ALA A 59 -10.22 27.34 -25.26
CA ALA A 59 -9.81 28.73 -25.43
C ALA A 59 -8.59 28.84 -26.36
N GLN A 60 -7.64 29.69 -26.00
CA GLN A 60 -6.45 29.97 -26.81
C GLN A 60 -5.50 28.76 -26.85
N ARG A 61 -4.82 28.57 -27.98
CA ARG A 61 -3.66 27.67 -28.07
C ARG A 61 -2.51 28.28 -27.27
N ILE A 62 -1.82 27.47 -26.47
CA ILE A 62 -0.69 27.91 -25.65
C ILE A 62 0.59 27.95 -26.49
N THR A 63 0.81 26.89 -27.27
CA THR A 63 2.01 26.69 -28.08
C THR A 63 1.93 27.37 -29.46
N GLY A 64 3.06 27.81 -30.00
CA GLY A 64 3.14 28.34 -31.37
C GLY A 64 3.20 27.25 -32.45
N ASP A 65 3.16 27.64 -33.72
CA ASP A 65 3.14 26.70 -34.86
C ASP A 65 4.40 25.83 -35.00
N GLN A 66 5.53 26.31 -34.48
CA GLN A 66 6.81 25.59 -34.52
C GLN A 66 7.03 24.70 -33.28
N ASP A 67 6.18 24.81 -32.26
CA ASP A 67 6.28 24.02 -31.05
C ASP A 67 5.58 22.67 -31.27
N LYS A 68 6.29 21.58 -30.98
CA LYS A 68 5.77 20.20 -31.09
C LYS A 68 5.71 19.55 -29.73
N VAL A 69 4.52 19.49 -29.14
CA VAL A 69 4.31 18.92 -27.80
C VAL A 69 4.49 17.40 -27.85
N THR A 70 5.30 16.86 -26.92
CA THR A 70 5.54 15.41 -26.81
C THR A 70 4.83 14.76 -25.63
N GLY A 71 4.21 15.56 -24.78
CA GLY A 71 3.55 15.11 -23.58
C GLY A 71 2.75 16.23 -22.91
N PRO A 72 1.94 15.87 -21.92
CA PRO A 72 1.06 16.79 -21.22
C PRO A 72 1.82 17.91 -20.51
N GLY A 73 1.16 19.07 -20.37
CA GLY A 73 1.66 20.22 -19.62
C GLY A 73 1.16 20.24 -18.18
N CYS A 74 1.86 20.98 -17.32
CA CYS A 74 1.46 21.27 -15.94
C CYS A 74 1.21 22.77 -15.79
N ILE A 75 0.07 23.15 -15.18
CA ILE A 75 -0.35 24.54 -15.00
C ILE A 75 -0.43 24.90 -13.51
N ILE A 76 0.02 26.11 -13.18
CA ILE A 76 -0.30 26.79 -11.93
C ILE A 76 -0.84 28.20 -12.21
N GLN A 77 -1.52 28.78 -11.22
CA GLN A 77 -1.71 30.21 -11.16
C GLN A 77 -0.70 30.78 -10.16
N SER A 78 0.15 31.71 -10.61
CA SER A 78 1.11 32.37 -9.73
C SER A 78 0.41 33.25 -8.68
N ALA A 79 1.12 33.65 -7.63
CA ALA A 79 0.68 34.73 -6.76
C ALA A 79 0.64 36.06 -7.54
N SER A 80 -0.34 36.91 -7.21
CA SER A 80 -0.46 38.26 -7.79
C SER A 80 0.43 39.27 -7.05
N ASN A 81 1.15 40.11 -7.80
CA ASN A 81 1.91 41.24 -7.22
C ASN A 81 1.04 42.46 -6.92
N THR A 82 -0.19 42.52 -7.45
CA THR A 82 -1.08 43.70 -7.42
C THR A 82 -2.46 43.42 -6.84
N GLY A 83 -2.73 42.18 -6.41
CA GLY A 83 -3.98 41.78 -5.75
C GLY A 83 -5.17 41.51 -6.67
N LEU A 84 -5.00 41.57 -7.99
CA LEU A 84 -6.06 41.26 -8.97
C LEU A 84 -6.05 39.76 -9.31
N HIS A 85 -5.24 39.37 -10.28
CA HIS A 85 -5.08 37.98 -10.71
C HIS A 85 -3.59 37.68 -10.88
N GLY A 86 -3.17 36.49 -10.48
CA GLY A 86 -1.85 35.99 -10.84
C GLY A 86 -1.85 35.42 -12.25
N ASN A 87 -0.67 35.32 -12.85
CA ASN A 87 -0.49 34.80 -14.20
C ASN A 87 -0.77 33.30 -14.23
N PHE A 88 -1.17 32.79 -15.39
CA PHE A 88 -1.07 31.36 -15.63
C PHE A 88 0.33 31.04 -16.10
N GLU A 89 0.88 29.97 -15.54
CA GLU A 89 2.25 29.52 -15.76
C GLU A 89 2.18 28.04 -16.13
N VAL A 90 2.75 27.69 -17.27
CA VAL A 90 2.66 26.35 -17.84
C VAL A 90 4.05 25.84 -18.18
N VAL A 91 4.35 24.60 -17.82
CA VAL A 91 5.54 23.88 -18.29
C VAL A 91 5.13 22.73 -19.18
N VAL A 92 5.80 22.54 -20.32
CA VAL A 92 5.45 21.52 -21.31
C VAL A 92 6.69 21.00 -22.06
N PRO A 93 6.80 19.69 -22.33
CA PRO A 93 7.90 19.14 -23.12
C PRO A 93 7.66 19.35 -24.62
N LEU A 94 8.69 19.88 -25.30
CA LEU A 94 8.68 20.19 -26.74
C LEU A 94 9.79 19.46 -27.48
N ARG A 95 9.44 18.74 -28.55
CA ARG A 95 10.38 18.09 -29.47
C ARG A 95 11.11 19.13 -30.30
N GLN A 96 12.43 19.00 -30.34
CA GLN A 96 13.29 19.80 -31.21
C GLN A 96 13.55 19.10 -32.55
N ALA A 97 13.98 19.87 -33.54
CA ALA A 97 14.29 19.34 -34.87
C ALA A 97 15.42 18.30 -34.87
N ASN A 98 16.35 18.39 -33.91
CA ASN A 98 17.44 17.43 -33.72
C ASN A 98 16.99 16.12 -33.02
N GLY A 99 15.70 15.97 -32.70
CA GLY A 99 15.12 14.79 -32.04
C GLY A 99 15.10 14.84 -30.51
N THR A 100 15.87 15.74 -29.89
CA THR A 100 15.87 15.91 -28.42
C THR A 100 14.58 16.57 -27.93
N THR A 101 14.22 16.33 -26.68
CA THR A 101 13.06 16.99 -26.05
C THR A 101 13.53 17.97 -24.98
N GLN A 102 12.95 19.17 -24.98
CA GLN A 102 13.27 20.22 -24.01
C GLN A 102 12.03 20.60 -23.20
N LEU A 103 12.20 21.00 -21.94
CA LEU A 103 11.08 21.55 -21.15
C LEU A 103 11.04 23.07 -21.31
N HIS A 104 9.88 23.60 -21.72
CA HIS A 104 9.67 25.03 -21.95
C HIS A 104 8.59 25.59 -21.03
N HIS A 105 8.79 26.83 -20.62
CA HIS A 105 7.85 27.62 -19.84
C HIS A 105 7.00 28.51 -20.77
N PHE A 106 5.70 28.57 -20.53
CA PHE A 106 4.76 29.51 -21.15
C PHE A 106 3.99 30.23 -20.05
N TYR A 107 3.59 31.46 -20.32
CA TYR A 107 2.80 32.22 -19.37
C TYR A 107 1.75 33.09 -20.04
N ARG A 108 0.70 33.43 -19.29
CA ARG A 108 -0.31 34.40 -19.71
C ARG A 108 -0.57 35.38 -18.58
N ASP A 109 -0.44 36.66 -18.91
CA ASP A 109 -0.87 37.73 -18.02
C ASP A 109 -2.40 37.74 -17.96
N ASN A 110 -2.92 37.52 -16.74
CA ASN A 110 -4.35 37.44 -16.48
C ASN A 110 -4.96 38.79 -16.04
N SER A 111 -4.20 39.89 -16.11
CA SER A 111 -4.76 41.24 -15.93
C SER A 111 -5.77 41.60 -17.04
N ASP A 112 -5.64 41.01 -18.22
CA ASP A 112 -6.66 41.04 -19.29
C ASP A 112 -6.73 39.66 -19.96
N ALA A 113 -7.88 39.00 -19.88
CA ALA A 113 -8.09 37.65 -20.42
C ALA A 113 -7.91 37.55 -21.95
N ARG A 114 -7.85 38.68 -22.67
CA ARG A 114 -7.59 38.76 -24.11
C ARG A 114 -6.11 38.71 -24.46
N LEU A 115 -5.21 38.86 -23.48
CA LEU A 115 -3.78 38.79 -23.73
C LEU A 115 -3.39 37.39 -24.23
N PRO A 116 -2.43 37.31 -25.18
CA PRO A 116 -1.98 36.05 -25.72
C PRO A 116 -1.11 35.29 -24.72
N TRP A 117 -1.00 33.98 -24.92
CA TRP A 117 0.07 33.19 -24.32
C TRP A 117 1.43 33.61 -24.85
N ILE A 118 2.41 33.72 -23.96
CA ILE A 118 3.78 34.10 -24.28
C ILE A 118 4.69 32.89 -24.04
N ARG A 119 5.51 32.58 -25.05
CA ARG A 119 6.58 31.59 -24.95
C ARG A 119 7.71 32.17 -24.10
N GLY A 120 7.89 31.60 -22.92
CA GLY A 120 8.93 31.97 -21.97
C GLY A 120 10.26 31.27 -22.26
N GLN A 121 11.05 31.09 -21.21
CA GLN A 121 12.37 30.49 -21.30
C GLN A 121 12.32 28.95 -21.38
N ARG A 122 13.36 28.37 -21.97
CA ARG A 122 13.70 26.97 -21.76
C ARG A 122 14.11 26.77 -20.29
N ILE A 123 13.61 25.69 -19.68
CA ILE A 123 13.91 25.34 -18.28
C ILE A 123 15.17 24.49 -18.18
N THR A 124 15.23 23.44 -19.02
CA THR A 124 16.35 22.49 -19.11
C THR A 124 17.61 23.09 -19.77
N GLY A 125 18.80 22.57 -19.46
CA GLY A 125 20.06 22.97 -20.09
C GLY A 125 20.34 22.27 -21.42
N ASP A 126 21.34 22.73 -22.17
CA ASP A 126 21.63 22.31 -23.56
C ASP A 126 21.83 20.80 -23.76
N GLN A 127 22.39 20.12 -22.76
CA GLN A 127 22.69 18.69 -22.81
C GLN A 127 21.57 17.81 -22.24
N ASP A 128 20.50 18.41 -21.74
CA ASP A 128 19.39 17.65 -21.15
C ASP A 128 18.43 17.16 -22.25
N ASP A 129 17.98 15.91 -22.13
CA ASP A 129 16.92 15.31 -22.95
C ASP A 129 15.75 14.89 -22.07
N VAL A 130 14.61 15.54 -22.22
CA VAL A 130 13.42 15.30 -21.39
C VAL A 130 12.77 13.97 -21.76
N ALA A 131 12.59 13.09 -20.77
CA ALA A 131 12.00 11.78 -20.94
C ALA A 131 10.47 11.76 -20.75
N GLY A 132 9.89 12.81 -20.18
CA GLY A 132 8.46 12.88 -19.87
C GLY A 132 8.02 14.26 -19.33
N PRO A 133 6.73 14.39 -18.96
CA PRO A 133 6.17 15.64 -18.43
C PRO A 133 6.88 16.14 -17.18
N GLY A 134 6.94 17.47 -17.01
CA GLY A 134 7.38 18.11 -15.77
C GLY A 134 6.21 18.56 -14.90
N CYS A 135 6.44 18.69 -13.60
CA CYS A 135 5.49 19.25 -12.63
C CYS A 135 6.03 20.57 -12.08
N ILE A 136 5.20 21.60 -12.01
CA ILE A 136 5.55 22.94 -11.51
C ILE A 136 4.73 23.29 -10.27
N ILE A 137 5.39 23.89 -9.27
CA ILE A 137 4.74 24.58 -8.15
C ILE A 137 5.36 25.97 -7.97
N GLN A 138 4.66 26.84 -7.23
CA GLN A 138 5.26 28.04 -6.68
C GLN A 138 5.50 27.83 -5.18
N SER A 139 6.75 27.97 -4.74
CA SER A 139 7.10 27.85 -3.33
C SER A 139 6.77 29.13 -2.56
N THR A 140 6.71 28.99 -1.23
CA THR A 140 6.34 30.06 -0.30
C THR A 140 7.51 30.85 0.28
N PHE A 141 8.77 30.47 -0.01
CA PHE A 141 9.97 31.18 0.46
C PHE A 141 10.70 31.88 -0.69
N GLY A 142 11.43 32.94 -0.33
CA GLY A 142 12.17 33.84 -1.22
C GLY A 142 12.45 35.14 -0.47
N ALA A 143 13.48 35.90 -0.85
CA ALA A 143 13.85 37.16 -0.17
C ALA A 143 12.79 38.28 -0.32
N GLY A 144 11.63 37.98 -0.93
CA GLY A 144 10.42 38.78 -1.03
C GLY A 144 9.27 37.95 -1.62
N LEU A 145 8.04 38.49 -1.55
CA LEU A 145 6.90 37.97 -2.31
C LEU A 145 6.99 38.46 -3.76
N PRO A 146 6.70 37.60 -4.76
CA PRO A 146 6.23 36.21 -4.64
C PRO A 146 7.40 35.19 -4.63
N GLY A 147 7.16 33.97 -4.14
CA GLY A 147 8.19 32.92 -4.02
C GLY A 147 8.59 32.27 -5.36
N ASN A 148 9.57 31.37 -5.30
CA ASN A 148 10.21 30.77 -6.49
C ASN A 148 9.28 29.84 -7.27
N PHE A 149 9.54 29.69 -8.56
CA PHE A 149 9.00 28.55 -9.31
C PHE A 149 9.93 27.36 -9.16
N GLU A 150 9.34 26.20 -8.87
CA GLU A 150 10.03 24.93 -8.63
C GLU A 150 9.48 23.91 -9.62
N VAL A 151 10.37 23.22 -10.32
CA VAL A 151 10.03 22.27 -11.37
C VAL A 151 10.77 20.97 -11.15
N VAL A 152 10.05 19.85 -11.25
CA VAL A 152 10.66 18.51 -11.34
C VAL A 152 10.37 17.91 -12.70
N VAL A 153 11.38 17.27 -13.31
CA VAL A 153 11.25 16.69 -14.65
C VAL A 153 12.17 15.48 -14.82
N PRO A 154 11.70 14.39 -15.47
CA PRO A 154 12.54 13.24 -15.79
C PRO A 154 13.42 13.55 -17.00
N LEU A 155 14.74 13.32 -16.87
CA LEU A 155 15.75 13.50 -17.89
C LEU A 155 16.42 12.17 -18.24
N ARG A 156 16.51 11.86 -19.52
CA ARG A 156 17.24 10.71 -20.05
C ARG A 156 18.74 10.96 -19.92
N GLN A 157 19.44 9.95 -19.42
CA GLN A 157 20.88 9.94 -19.24
C GLN A 157 21.56 9.23 -20.41
N ALA A 158 22.86 9.51 -20.60
CA ALA A 158 23.65 8.93 -21.69
C ALA A 158 23.79 7.40 -21.62
N ASN A 159 23.67 6.81 -20.42
CA ASN A 159 23.69 5.36 -20.18
C ASN A 159 22.34 4.68 -20.47
N GLY A 160 21.31 5.44 -20.88
CA GLY A 160 19.98 4.94 -21.21
C GLY A 160 18.98 4.97 -20.04
N THR A 161 19.41 5.20 -18.79
CA THR A 161 18.50 5.34 -17.65
C THR A 161 17.86 6.73 -17.62
N THR A 162 16.79 6.87 -16.85
CA THR A 162 16.11 8.16 -16.63
C THR A 162 16.25 8.58 -15.18
N GLN A 163 16.55 9.86 -14.93
CA GLN A 163 16.65 10.43 -13.59
C GLN A 163 15.73 11.63 -13.44
N LEU A 164 15.16 11.83 -12.25
CA LEU A 164 14.36 12.99 -11.92
C LEU A 164 15.27 14.12 -11.43
N HIS A 165 15.12 15.30 -12.03
CA HIS A 165 15.88 16.50 -11.68
C HIS A 165 14.96 17.64 -11.24
N HIS A 166 15.49 18.45 -10.32
CA HIS A 166 14.87 19.69 -9.87
C HIS A 166 15.47 20.90 -10.59
N PHE A 167 14.62 21.85 -10.95
CA PHE A 167 14.98 23.17 -11.48
C PHE A 167 14.19 24.23 -10.72
N HIS A 168 14.81 25.39 -10.51
CA HIS A 168 14.13 26.50 -9.83
C HIS A 168 14.43 27.83 -10.50
N ARG A 169 13.51 28.79 -10.32
CA ARG A 169 13.70 30.18 -10.77
C ARG A 169 13.28 31.13 -9.66
N ASP A 170 14.19 32.04 -9.30
CA ASP A 170 13.86 33.13 -8.39
C ASP A 170 12.92 34.11 -9.08
N ASN A 171 11.69 34.10 -8.60
CA ASN A 171 10.60 34.96 -9.06
C ASN A 171 10.32 36.11 -8.09
N SER A 172 11.10 36.22 -7.02
CA SER A 172 11.01 37.33 -6.08
C SER A 172 11.62 38.59 -6.72
N ASN A 173 11.01 39.74 -6.49
CA ASN A 173 11.58 41.03 -6.93
C ASN A 173 12.75 41.50 -6.02
N ALA A 174 13.21 40.63 -5.11
CA ALA A 174 14.07 41.01 -4.00
C ALA A 174 15.48 41.37 -4.42
N HIS A 175 16.03 40.70 -5.44
CA HIS A 175 17.37 40.94 -5.97
C HIS A 175 17.49 42.22 -6.83
N LEU A 176 16.38 42.89 -7.16
CA LEU A 176 16.37 44.11 -7.98
C LEU A 176 16.49 45.39 -7.14
N PRO A 177 17.27 46.41 -7.58
CA PRO A 177 17.27 47.75 -6.97
C PRO A 177 15.88 48.42 -7.01
N SER A 178 15.54 49.25 -6.02
CA SER A 178 14.19 49.84 -5.85
C SER A 178 13.62 50.58 -7.08
N PRO A 179 14.40 51.30 -7.92
CA PRO A 179 13.85 51.96 -9.11
C PRO A 179 13.56 50.98 -10.26
N LEU A 180 14.22 49.81 -10.27
CA LEU A 180 14.01 48.73 -11.26
C LEU A 180 12.82 47.85 -10.87
N ARG A 181 12.56 47.65 -9.56
CA ARG A 181 11.34 46.98 -9.06
C ARG A 181 10.05 47.64 -9.56
N GLN A 182 10.05 48.96 -9.74
CA GLN A 182 8.90 49.73 -10.24
C GLN A 182 8.75 49.72 -11.77
N ARG A 183 9.81 49.38 -12.53
CA ARG A 183 9.84 49.50 -14.01
C ARG A 183 9.79 48.19 -14.77
N LEU A 184 9.99 47.03 -14.12
CA LEU A 184 10.29 45.76 -14.81
C LEU A 184 9.34 44.61 -14.49
N THR A 185 8.03 44.88 -14.50
CA THR A 185 7.01 43.82 -14.44
C THR A 185 6.99 42.88 -15.66
N MET A 186 7.87 42.99 -16.66
CA MET A 186 7.83 42.11 -17.85
C MET A 186 9.16 41.69 -18.51
N ASN A 187 10.36 42.05 -18.03
CA ASN A 187 11.59 41.82 -18.85
C ASN A 187 12.91 41.48 -18.12
N VAL A 188 12.90 41.05 -16.85
CA VAL A 188 14.13 40.46 -16.26
C VAL A 188 14.08 38.95 -16.36
N HIS A 189 14.94 38.42 -17.23
CA HIS A 189 15.18 37.02 -17.51
C HIS A 189 16.01 36.36 -16.40
N THR A 190 15.47 36.24 -15.18
CA THR A 190 16.13 35.39 -14.19
C THR A 190 16.19 33.97 -14.77
N PRO A 191 17.39 33.41 -15.01
CA PRO A 191 17.49 32.11 -15.65
C PRO A 191 16.97 31.02 -14.73
N TRP A 192 16.46 29.94 -15.33
CA TRP A 192 16.26 28.70 -14.62
C TRP A 192 17.60 28.13 -14.16
N ILE A 193 17.65 27.70 -12.90
CA ILE A 193 18.83 27.11 -12.29
C ILE A 193 18.56 25.63 -12.12
N ARG A 194 19.50 24.80 -12.59
CA ARG A 194 19.47 23.36 -12.33
C ARG A 194 19.84 23.12 -10.86
N GLY A 195 18.90 22.59 -10.10
CA GLY A 195 19.10 22.13 -8.74
C GLY A 195 19.85 20.80 -8.68
N GLN A 196 19.88 20.20 -7.49
CA GLN A 196 20.43 18.85 -7.32
C GLN A 196 19.56 17.81 -8.03
N GLY A 197 20.17 16.68 -8.43
CA GLY A 197 19.42 15.51 -8.87
C GLY A 197 18.59 14.96 -7.71
N ILE A 198 17.32 14.62 -7.97
CA ILE A 198 16.43 14.05 -6.95
C ILE A 198 16.73 12.57 -6.78
N THR A 199 16.79 11.86 -7.92
CA THR A 199 17.12 10.45 -7.96
C THR A 199 18.60 10.29 -8.30
N GLY A 200 19.35 9.54 -7.49
CA GLY A 200 20.73 9.15 -7.80
C GLY A 200 20.83 8.16 -8.96
N ALA A 201 22.06 7.77 -9.32
CA ALA A 201 22.32 6.83 -10.42
C ALA A 201 21.76 5.42 -10.22
N SER A 202 21.42 5.06 -8.97
CA SER A 202 20.85 3.76 -8.60
C SER A 202 19.36 3.62 -8.94
N TYR A 203 18.69 4.68 -9.39
CA TYR A 203 17.27 4.67 -9.72
C TYR A 203 17.06 4.90 -11.21
N ASP A 204 16.12 4.15 -11.79
CA ASP A 204 15.64 4.36 -13.16
C ASP A 204 14.17 4.80 -13.13
N VAL A 205 13.94 6.07 -13.48
CA VAL A 205 12.62 6.70 -13.42
C VAL A 205 11.73 6.24 -14.57
N ALA A 206 10.56 5.70 -14.22
CA ALA A 206 9.61 5.14 -15.18
C ALA A 206 8.59 6.14 -15.73
N GLY A 207 8.55 7.37 -15.22
CA GLY A 207 7.53 8.35 -15.58
C GLY A 207 7.68 9.73 -14.92
N PRO A 208 6.65 10.59 -15.04
CA PRO A 208 6.69 11.92 -14.44
C PRO A 208 6.65 11.86 -12.91
N GLY A 209 7.36 12.78 -12.25
CA GLY A 209 7.26 13.02 -10.82
C GLY A 209 6.25 14.13 -10.49
N CYS A 210 5.68 14.08 -9.29
CA CYS A 210 4.81 15.12 -8.74
C CYS A 210 5.45 15.72 -7.49
N ILE A 211 5.56 17.05 -7.43
CA ILE A 211 6.15 17.79 -6.31
C ILE A 211 5.08 18.56 -5.52
N THR A 212 5.24 18.60 -4.21
CA THR A 212 4.54 19.52 -3.32
C THR A 212 5.50 20.17 -2.34
N GLN A 213 5.08 21.28 -1.75
CA GLN A 213 5.78 21.91 -0.62
C GLN A 213 4.90 21.80 0.62
N SER A 214 5.49 21.34 1.73
CA SER A 214 4.79 21.33 3.01
C SER A 214 4.64 22.73 3.57
N ALA A 215 3.51 22.99 4.23
CA ALA A 215 3.30 24.20 4.99
C ALA A 215 4.24 24.26 6.21
N SER A 216 4.81 25.44 6.46
CA SER A 216 5.55 25.67 7.70
C SER A 216 4.60 25.67 8.90
N SER A 217 4.97 25.01 9.99
CA SER A 217 4.26 25.03 11.26
C SER A 217 5.17 25.54 12.39
N THR A 218 4.63 25.70 13.60
CA THR A 218 5.42 26.02 14.78
C THR A 218 6.46 24.95 15.14
N ARG A 219 6.26 23.71 14.64
CA ARG A 219 7.12 22.56 14.91
C ARG A 219 8.08 22.25 13.76
N GLN A 220 7.78 22.68 12.53
CA GLN A 220 8.54 22.30 11.34
C GLN A 220 8.62 23.43 10.30
N ARG A 221 9.80 23.55 9.69
CA ARG A 221 10.01 24.37 8.49
C ARG A 221 9.37 23.66 7.28
N SER A 222 9.05 24.42 6.25
CA SER A 222 8.54 23.86 4.99
C SER A 222 9.61 23.02 4.29
N ARG A 223 9.21 21.87 3.76
CA ARG A 223 10.04 20.92 3.01
C ARG A 223 9.47 20.66 1.62
N PHE A 224 10.29 20.16 0.70
CA PHE A 224 9.79 19.65 -0.58
C PHE A 224 9.61 18.15 -0.51
N ASP A 225 8.50 17.65 -1.07
CA ASP A 225 8.18 16.24 -1.17
C ASP A 225 7.85 15.90 -2.62
N VAL A 226 8.45 14.83 -3.12
CA VAL A 226 8.33 14.38 -4.50
C VAL A 226 7.97 12.91 -4.52
N VAL A 227 6.99 12.55 -5.33
CA VAL A 227 6.64 11.15 -5.61
C VAL A 227 6.89 10.84 -7.08
N VAL A 228 7.51 9.71 -7.36
CA VAL A 228 7.90 9.33 -8.73
C VAL A 228 7.91 7.80 -8.89
N PRO A 229 7.38 7.26 -9.99
CA PRO A 229 7.50 5.85 -10.28
C PRO A 229 8.91 5.51 -10.78
N ILE A 230 9.50 4.44 -10.26
CA ILE A 230 10.79 3.89 -10.67
C ILE A 230 10.64 2.44 -11.12
N HIS A 231 11.53 1.98 -11.99
CA HIS A 231 11.66 0.58 -12.37
C HIS A 231 12.43 -0.21 -11.29
N LEU A 232 11.92 -1.38 -10.94
CA LEU A 232 12.64 -2.42 -10.22
C LEU A 232 13.35 -3.37 -11.21
N GLU A 233 14.25 -4.21 -10.71
CA GLU A 233 15.08 -5.10 -11.54
C GLU A 233 14.26 -6.07 -12.42
N ASP A 234 13.10 -6.52 -11.95
CA ASP A 234 12.18 -7.42 -12.67
C ASP A 234 11.25 -6.68 -13.65
N GLY A 235 11.40 -5.35 -13.77
CA GLY A 235 10.55 -4.47 -14.59
C GLY A 235 9.26 -4.02 -13.89
N ALA A 236 9.00 -4.47 -12.66
CA ALA A 236 7.94 -3.91 -11.82
C ALA A 236 8.13 -2.41 -11.61
N LEU A 237 7.04 -1.73 -11.28
CA LEU A 237 7.07 -0.33 -10.86
C LEU A 237 6.94 -0.21 -9.36
N GLU A 238 7.69 0.73 -8.80
CA GLU A 238 7.54 1.21 -7.44
C GLU A 238 7.31 2.71 -7.43
N LEU A 239 6.31 3.16 -6.68
CA LEU A 239 6.13 4.57 -6.41
C LEU A 239 6.99 4.94 -5.19
N ARG A 240 8.06 5.70 -5.42
CA ARG A 240 9.03 6.11 -4.40
C ARG A 240 8.81 7.57 -4.01
N HIS A 241 9.02 7.86 -2.73
CA HIS A 241 8.99 9.20 -2.16
C HIS A 241 10.42 9.71 -1.93
N PHE A 242 10.67 10.96 -2.32
CA PHE A 242 11.90 11.70 -2.02
C PHE A 242 11.53 13.02 -1.36
N PHE A 243 12.37 13.50 -0.45
CA PHE A 243 12.14 14.79 0.19
C PHE A 243 13.44 15.56 0.40
N GLN A 244 13.30 16.88 0.52
CA GLN A 244 14.37 17.79 0.93
C GLN A 244 13.92 18.50 2.21
N GLU A 245 14.58 18.19 3.33
CA GLU A 245 14.20 18.62 4.69
C GLU A 245 13.96 20.12 4.86
N ARG A 246 14.63 20.93 4.03
CA ARG A 246 14.44 22.38 3.97
C ARG A 246 14.18 22.79 2.55
N SER A 247 12.99 23.31 2.32
CA SER A 247 12.66 23.90 1.03
C SER A 247 13.42 25.22 0.81
N ASP A 248 13.67 25.99 1.88
CA ASP A 248 14.29 27.33 1.81
C ASP A 248 15.80 27.36 1.58
N VAL A 249 16.48 26.23 1.73
CA VAL A 249 17.93 26.12 1.55
C VAL A 249 18.21 24.97 0.59
N PRO A 250 18.90 25.20 -0.53
CA PRO A 250 19.36 24.12 -1.41
C PRO A 250 20.12 23.05 -0.60
N GLY A 251 19.73 21.80 -0.78
CA GLY A 251 20.25 20.67 -0.02
C GLY A 251 20.07 19.36 -0.78
N PRO A 252 20.64 18.25 -0.25
CA PRO A 252 20.48 16.94 -0.85
C PRO A 252 19.03 16.46 -0.73
N TRP A 253 18.60 15.68 -1.71
CA TRP A 253 17.36 14.91 -1.64
C TRP A 253 17.61 13.60 -0.89
N THR A 254 16.70 13.24 0.00
CA THR A 254 16.71 11.99 0.75
C THR A 254 15.66 11.06 0.18
N ALA A 255 16.03 9.80 -0.06
CA ALA A 255 15.07 8.76 -0.39
C ALA A 255 14.25 8.41 0.87
N GLY A 256 12.94 8.59 0.79
CA GLY A 256 12.00 8.14 1.81
C GLY A 256 11.61 6.68 1.63
N ARG A 257 10.66 6.21 2.45
CA ARG A 257 10.05 4.90 2.28
C ARG A 257 9.22 4.87 1.00
N PHE A 258 9.21 3.74 0.29
CA PHE A 258 8.34 3.59 -0.87
C PHE A 258 6.85 3.66 -0.45
N ILE A 259 6.02 4.13 -1.38
CA ILE A 259 4.58 4.26 -1.19
C ILE A 259 3.92 2.93 -1.50
N THR A 260 4.15 2.38 -2.70
CA THR A 260 3.64 1.06 -3.10
C THR A 260 4.45 0.47 -4.27
N GLN A 261 4.60 -0.84 -4.30
CA GLN A 261 5.15 -1.61 -5.43
C GLN A 261 4.04 -2.23 -6.31
N SER A 262 2.78 -2.02 -5.92
CA SER A 262 1.60 -2.42 -6.69
C SER A 262 1.18 -1.35 -7.69
N CYS A 263 1.92 -0.24 -7.79
CA CYS A 263 1.57 0.85 -8.70
C CYS A 263 1.61 0.39 -10.17
N ALA A 264 0.79 1.06 -10.98
CA ALA A 264 0.63 0.88 -12.41
C ALA A 264 0.94 2.19 -13.17
N GLY A 265 1.72 3.09 -12.56
CA GLY A 265 2.09 4.36 -13.15
C GLY A 265 2.34 5.45 -12.13
N PHE A 266 1.92 6.65 -12.46
CA PHE A 266 2.19 7.86 -11.69
C PHE A 266 1.32 7.98 -10.44
N GLY A 267 1.83 8.70 -9.45
CA GLY A 267 1.07 9.14 -8.28
C GLY A 267 0.96 10.67 -8.24
N ALA A 268 -0.10 11.18 -7.64
CA ALA A 268 -0.27 12.59 -7.32
C ALA A 268 -0.16 12.76 -5.80
N ILE A 269 0.61 13.76 -5.35
CA ILE A 269 0.78 14.07 -3.93
C ILE A 269 0.12 15.41 -3.59
N ILE A 270 -0.54 15.46 -2.44
CA ILE A 270 -1.00 16.70 -1.81
C ILE A 270 -0.62 16.72 -0.34
N GLN A 271 -0.69 17.89 0.29
CA GLN A 271 -0.72 18.01 1.74
C GLN A 271 -2.14 18.39 2.18
N SER A 272 -2.61 17.80 3.28
CA SER A 272 -3.95 18.06 3.81
C SER A 272 -3.94 18.09 5.35
N SER A 273 -4.93 18.75 5.94
CA SER A 273 -5.20 18.70 7.39
C SER A 273 -6.02 17.47 7.82
N PHE A 274 -6.06 16.41 7.01
CA PHE A 274 -6.95 15.25 7.18
C PHE A 274 -6.93 14.62 8.57
N THR A 275 -5.77 14.58 9.23
CA THR A 275 -5.63 14.02 10.59
C THR A 275 -5.67 15.07 11.69
N SER A 276 -5.18 16.28 11.45
CA SER A 276 -5.27 17.40 12.39
C SER A 276 -4.91 18.73 11.70
N ALA A 277 -5.47 19.83 12.18
CA ALA A 277 -5.13 21.18 11.70
C ALA A 277 -3.67 21.57 12.00
N ASP A 278 -3.08 21.03 13.08
CA ASP A 278 -1.74 21.41 13.55
C ASP A 278 -0.60 20.53 12.98
N ASN A 279 -0.94 19.40 12.34
CA ASN A 279 0.02 18.49 11.71
C ASN A 279 -0.58 17.91 10.41
N ALA A 280 -0.59 18.76 9.38
CA ALA A 280 -1.07 18.41 8.06
C ALA A 280 -0.16 17.32 7.43
N GLY A 281 -0.74 16.15 7.14
CA GLY A 281 -0.05 15.02 6.53
C GLY A 281 -0.04 15.10 5.00
N PHE A 282 0.65 14.14 4.38
CA PHE A 282 0.64 13.96 2.94
C PHE A 282 -0.34 12.88 2.54
N GLU A 283 -0.93 13.08 1.37
CA GLU A 283 -1.84 12.15 0.74
C GLU A 283 -1.36 11.88 -0.68
N VAL A 284 -1.40 10.61 -1.09
CA VAL A 284 -1.06 10.19 -2.43
C VAL A 284 -2.21 9.40 -3.04
N LEU A 285 -2.59 9.76 -4.26
CA LEU A 285 -3.46 8.94 -5.11
C LEU A 285 -2.62 8.28 -6.20
N VAL A 286 -2.78 6.98 -6.38
CA VAL A 286 -2.02 6.18 -7.36
C VAL A 286 -2.88 5.08 -7.97
N ASP A 287 -2.69 4.83 -9.27
CA ASP A 287 -3.25 3.64 -9.92
C ASP A 287 -2.45 2.39 -9.50
N GLU A 288 -3.12 1.35 -9.01
CA GLU A 288 -2.54 0.02 -8.77
C GLU A 288 -2.87 -0.96 -9.91
N ARG A 289 -2.05 -2.02 -10.05
CA ARG A 289 -2.07 -3.01 -11.17
C ARG A 289 -3.41 -3.73 -11.39
N ARG A 290 -4.34 -3.67 -10.44
CA ARG A 290 -5.71 -4.22 -10.52
C ARG A 290 -6.78 -3.17 -10.85
N GLY A 291 -6.41 -2.16 -11.62
CA GLY A 291 -7.33 -1.12 -12.09
C GLY A 291 -8.01 -0.33 -10.96
N SER A 292 -7.31 -0.17 -9.84
CA SER A 292 -7.83 0.51 -8.65
C SER A 292 -7.06 1.79 -8.40
N VAL A 293 -7.77 2.87 -8.08
CA VAL A 293 -7.13 4.11 -7.61
C VAL A 293 -7.06 4.02 -6.10
N VAL A 294 -5.87 4.17 -5.54
CA VAL A 294 -5.64 3.92 -4.12
C VAL A 294 -5.08 5.17 -3.45
N HIS A 295 -5.56 5.38 -2.24
CA HIS A 295 -5.17 6.47 -1.38
C HIS A 295 -4.18 6.01 -0.32
N TYR A 296 -3.03 6.67 -0.27
CA TYR A 296 -2.01 6.51 0.75
C TYR A 296 -1.92 7.78 1.59
N TRP A 297 -1.70 7.62 2.88
CA TRP A 297 -1.50 8.72 3.82
C TRP A 297 -0.16 8.57 4.53
N HIS A 298 0.51 9.69 4.80
CA HIS A 298 1.78 9.74 5.53
C HIS A 298 1.82 10.95 6.46
N PRO A 299 2.18 10.81 7.74
CA PRO A 299 2.30 11.96 8.62
C PRO A 299 3.48 12.83 8.22
N ASN A 300 3.39 14.16 8.34
CA ASN A 300 4.52 15.02 7.97
C ASN A 300 5.75 14.81 8.88
N ASP A 301 5.54 14.37 10.12
CA ASP A 301 6.59 14.10 11.11
C ASP A 301 6.41 12.71 11.73
N PRO A 302 7.45 11.86 11.82
CA PRO A 302 8.80 12.05 11.26
C PRO A 302 8.85 11.88 9.72
N SER A 303 9.86 12.48 9.06
CA SER A 303 10.02 12.43 7.60
C SER A 303 10.26 11.01 7.05
N GLY A 304 10.85 10.12 7.86
CA GLY A 304 11.12 8.73 7.51
C GLY A 304 10.00 7.74 7.88
N GLU A 305 8.80 8.22 8.21
CA GLU A 305 7.67 7.36 8.54
C GLU A 305 7.18 6.54 7.33
N VAL A 306 6.37 5.52 7.57
CA VAL A 306 5.79 4.69 6.51
C VAL A 306 4.54 5.35 5.92
N TRP A 307 4.36 5.14 4.61
CA TRP A 307 3.08 5.42 3.95
C TRP A 307 2.06 4.33 4.29
N ILE A 308 0.85 4.73 4.62
CA ILE A 308 -0.27 3.84 5.00
C ILE A 308 -1.29 3.82 3.88
N ARG A 309 -1.58 2.63 3.33
CA ARG A 309 -2.72 2.43 2.43
C ARG A 309 -4.02 2.57 3.23
N THR A 310 -4.91 3.49 2.83
CA THR A 310 -6.10 3.82 3.63
C THR A 310 -7.41 3.53 2.93
N ASN A 311 -7.54 3.94 1.67
CA ASN A 311 -8.76 3.80 0.90
C ASN A 311 -8.46 3.31 -0.50
N ARG A 312 -9.43 2.62 -1.08
CA ARG A 312 -9.43 2.21 -2.47
C ARG A 312 -10.67 2.82 -3.13
N PHE A 313 -10.44 3.69 -4.09
CA PHE A 313 -11.45 4.22 -4.99
C PHE A 313 -11.53 3.30 -6.22
N THR A 314 -12.64 2.60 -6.40
CA THR A 314 -12.87 1.77 -7.61
C THR A 314 -12.94 2.69 -8.84
N ILE A 315 -12.58 2.25 -10.05
CA ILE A 315 -13.40 1.43 -10.98
C ILE A 315 -12.49 0.94 -12.13
N LEU A 316 -12.55 -0.37 -12.48
CA LEU A 316 -12.68 -0.88 -13.87
C LEU A 316 -12.52 -2.43 -14.01
N GLU A 317 -11.97 -3.15 -13.03
CA GLU A 317 -11.93 -4.62 -13.10
C GLU A 317 -13.04 -5.30 -12.29
N ARG A 318 -13.53 -6.43 -12.80
CA ARG A 318 -14.44 -7.30 -12.04
C ARG A 318 -13.67 -7.78 -10.80
N HIS A 319 -14.28 -7.72 -9.62
CA HIS A 319 -13.81 -8.50 -8.47
C HIS A 319 -13.47 -9.93 -8.92
N PRO A 320 -12.44 -10.58 -8.33
CA PRO A 320 -12.05 -11.91 -8.76
C PRO A 320 -13.28 -12.79 -8.86
N VAL A 321 -13.39 -13.52 -9.97
CA VAL A 321 -14.54 -14.38 -10.21
C VAL A 321 -14.62 -15.32 -9.03
N ARG A 322 -15.82 -15.43 -8.47
CA ARG A 322 -16.06 -16.40 -7.41
C ARG A 322 -15.99 -17.80 -8.00
N ALA A 323 -14.79 -18.35 -8.05
CA ALA A 323 -14.52 -19.64 -8.68
C ALA A 323 -14.95 -20.80 -7.77
N HIS A 324 -14.72 -20.64 -6.46
CA HIS A 324 -15.01 -21.66 -5.46
C HIS A 324 -15.70 -21.03 -4.26
N ARG A 325 -16.57 -21.80 -3.60
CA ARG A 325 -17.25 -21.36 -2.37
C ARG A 325 -16.67 -22.11 -1.20
N ALA A 326 -15.77 -21.47 -0.46
CA ALA A 326 -15.35 -21.97 0.83
C ALA A 326 -16.54 -22.01 1.79
N GLN A 327 -16.53 -22.99 2.69
CA GLN A 327 -17.59 -23.25 3.65
C GLN A 327 -17.01 -23.41 5.04
N LYS A 328 -17.74 -22.93 6.04
CA LYS A 328 -17.46 -23.23 7.44
C LYS A 328 -17.74 -24.71 7.69
N VAL A 329 -16.77 -25.41 8.26
CA VAL A 329 -16.91 -26.77 8.79
C VAL A 329 -17.46 -26.68 10.21
N ILE A 330 -16.77 -25.93 11.07
CA ILE A 330 -17.11 -25.69 12.48
C ILE A 330 -16.54 -24.36 12.98
N GLN A 331 -17.05 -23.85 14.09
CA GLN A 331 -16.34 -22.88 14.92
C GLN A 331 -15.39 -23.64 15.88
N LEU A 332 -14.08 -23.36 15.79
CA LEU A 332 -13.04 -24.03 16.56
C LEU A 332 -12.96 -23.54 18.00
N THR A 333 -13.19 -22.24 18.23
CA THR A 333 -12.97 -21.57 19.52
C THR A 333 -14.26 -20.96 20.08
N GLY A 334 -14.21 -20.54 21.34
CA GLY A 334 -15.35 -20.01 22.09
C GLY A 334 -16.19 -21.10 22.76
N GLU A 335 -17.18 -20.68 23.54
CA GLU A 335 -18.13 -21.62 24.17
C GLU A 335 -19.27 -22.00 23.23
N PHE A 336 -19.79 -21.03 22.47
CA PHE A 336 -20.99 -21.19 21.66
C PHE A 336 -20.78 -20.84 20.20
N ASP A 337 -21.34 -21.67 19.32
CA ASP A 337 -21.55 -21.36 17.91
C ASP A 337 -22.96 -20.76 17.76
N ARG A 338 -23.00 -19.45 17.50
CA ARG A 338 -24.23 -18.66 17.43
C ARG A 338 -24.85 -18.63 16.04
N GLU A 339 -24.34 -19.40 15.10
CA GLU A 339 -24.90 -19.45 13.75
C GLU A 339 -26.36 -19.91 13.74
N GLY A 340 -27.24 -19.06 13.17
CA GLY A 340 -28.68 -19.30 13.11
C GLY A 340 -29.42 -19.13 14.45
N TRP A 341 -28.75 -18.65 15.51
CA TRP A 341 -29.39 -18.38 16.79
C TRP A 341 -30.27 -17.11 16.72
N ASN A 342 -31.48 -17.19 17.25
CA ASN A 342 -32.48 -16.10 17.20
C ASN A 342 -32.49 -15.21 18.46
N GLY A 343 -31.42 -15.27 19.26
CA GLY A 343 -31.31 -14.53 20.52
C GLY A 343 -32.13 -15.09 21.69
N LYS A 344 -32.79 -16.25 21.54
CA LYS A 344 -33.59 -16.90 22.60
C LYS A 344 -33.05 -18.28 22.96
N GLY A 345 -33.05 -18.60 24.26
CA GLY A 345 -32.50 -19.86 24.77
C GLY A 345 -30.98 -19.96 24.65
N THR A 346 -30.41 -21.13 24.92
CA THR A 346 -28.96 -21.36 24.82
C THR A 346 -28.59 -21.73 23.38
N PRO A 347 -27.61 -21.05 22.74
CA PRO A 347 -27.10 -21.44 21.43
C PRO A 347 -26.39 -22.80 21.46
N ARG A 348 -26.04 -23.33 20.29
CA ARG A 348 -25.28 -24.57 20.20
C ARG A 348 -23.86 -24.35 20.73
N TYR A 349 -23.28 -25.38 21.36
CA TYR A 349 -21.87 -25.32 21.76
C TYR A 349 -20.96 -25.26 20.53
N ALA A 350 -19.91 -24.44 20.62
CA ALA A 350 -18.78 -24.50 19.70
C ALA A 350 -18.03 -25.83 19.89
N PHE A 351 -17.26 -26.23 18.89
CA PHE A 351 -16.74 -27.60 18.81
C PHE A 351 -15.82 -27.96 19.98
N ASN A 352 -14.90 -27.06 20.36
CA ASN A 352 -13.95 -27.32 21.44
C ASN A 352 -14.37 -26.76 22.80
N ARG A 353 -15.41 -25.92 22.91
CA ARG A 353 -15.89 -25.29 24.16
C ARG A 353 -14.75 -24.70 24.97
N THR A 354 -14.03 -23.77 24.35
CA THR A 354 -12.72 -23.36 24.87
C THR A 354 -12.82 -22.56 26.17
N GLU A 355 -13.97 -21.94 26.44
CA GLU A 355 -14.19 -21.17 27.66
C GLU A 355 -14.25 -22.12 28.86
N SER A 356 -15.19 -23.07 28.85
CA SER A 356 -15.37 -24.00 29.96
C SER A 356 -14.23 -25.02 30.11
N ARG A 357 -13.53 -25.37 29.03
CA ARG A 357 -12.46 -26.39 29.06
C ARG A 357 -11.06 -25.84 29.23
N PHE A 358 -10.80 -24.62 28.77
CA PHE A 358 -9.46 -24.03 28.72
C PHE A 358 -9.40 -22.57 29.18
N ALA A 359 -10.51 -22.03 29.70
CA ALA A 359 -10.64 -20.64 30.11
C ALA A 359 -10.34 -19.62 28.98
N ILE A 360 -10.57 -20.00 27.72
CA ILE A 360 -10.38 -19.13 26.54
C ILE A 360 -11.76 -18.77 25.97
N ILE A 361 -12.12 -17.49 26.10
CA ILE A 361 -13.41 -16.96 25.64
C ILE A 361 -13.37 -16.68 24.14
N GLY A 362 -12.24 -16.18 23.63
CA GLY A 362 -12.05 -15.92 22.20
C GLY A 362 -10.59 -15.69 21.85
N THR A 363 -10.24 -15.88 20.59
CA THR A 363 -8.90 -15.77 20.04
C THR A 363 -8.98 -15.70 18.53
N ASP A 364 -7.86 -15.43 17.87
CA ASP A 364 -7.74 -15.35 16.42
C ASP A 364 -6.53 -16.15 15.88
N LEU A 365 -6.36 -16.10 14.56
CA LEU A 365 -5.37 -16.80 13.75
C LEU A 365 -5.58 -18.32 13.69
N GLY A 366 -4.74 -19.10 14.37
CA GLY A 366 -4.66 -20.56 14.21
C GLY A 366 -3.70 -21.00 13.10
N VAL A 367 -2.55 -20.33 12.98
CA VAL A 367 -1.45 -20.79 12.10
C VAL A 367 -1.01 -22.18 12.53
N SER A 368 -0.69 -23.06 11.58
CA SER A 368 -0.46 -24.47 11.92
C SER A 368 0.73 -25.08 11.19
N PHE A 369 1.39 -26.01 11.89
CA PHE A 369 2.50 -26.79 11.36
C PHE A 369 2.64 -28.11 12.12
N PRO A 370 3.19 -29.15 11.47
CA PRO A 370 3.49 -30.41 12.12
C PRO A 370 4.74 -30.26 13.01
N HIS A 371 4.68 -30.81 14.21
CA HIS A 371 5.82 -30.94 15.11
C HIS A 371 5.72 -32.29 15.84
N HIS A 372 6.76 -33.11 15.67
CA HIS A 372 6.75 -34.53 16.05
C HIS A 372 5.53 -35.26 15.47
N ASP A 373 4.69 -35.87 16.31
CA ASP A 373 3.51 -36.66 15.95
C ASP A 373 2.19 -35.86 16.03
N ARG A 374 2.26 -34.53 16.12
CA ARG A 374 1.09 -33.65 16.34
C ARG A 374 1.05 -32.49 15.35
N MET A 375 -0.16 -31.99 15.12
CA MET A 375 -0.38 -30.69 14.49
C MET A 375 -0.48 -29.62 15.56
N TYR A 376 0.43 -28.65 15.54
CA TYR A 376 0.39 -27.50 16.43
C TYR A 376 -0.33 -26.33 15.78
N PHE A 377 -1.02 -25.55 16.61
CA PHE A 377 -1.73 -24.35 16.25
C PHE A 377 -1.27 -23.22 17.15
N LEU A 378 -0.81 -22.12 16.55
CA LEU A 378 -0.53 -20.87 17.26
C LEU A 378 -1.66 -19.88 16.99
N PHE A 379 -2.19 -19.30 18.05
CA PHE A 379 -3.27 -18.33 18.03
C PHE A 379 -2.75 -17.00 18.58
N GLY A 380 -3.27 -15.90 18.04
CA GLY A 380 -2.89 -14.55 18.45
C GLY A 380 -3.64 -14.10 19.71
N ASP A 381 -3.86 -12.79 19.79
CA ASP A 381 -4.57 -12.08 20.85
C ASP A 381 -5.71 -12.93 21.46
N THR A 382 -5.54 -13.39 22.70
CA THR A 382 -6.48 -14.34 23.34
C THR A 382 -7.13 -13.76 24.59
N TRP A 383 -8.46 -13.78 24.60
CA TRP A 383 -9.31 -13.37 25.72
C TRP A 383 -9.61 -14.56 26.65
N ARG A 384 -9.36 -14.38 27.95
CA ARG A 384 -9.46 -15.45 28.97
C ARG A 384 -10.47 -15.15 30.07
N VAL A 385 -11.06 -16.19 30.66
CA VAL A 385 -12.00 -16.08 31.78
C VAL A 385 -11.33 -15.46 33.00
N GLY A 386 -11.96 -14.44 33.58
CA GLY A 386 -11.46 -13.77 34.80
C GLY A 386 -10.32 -12.78 34.57
N HIS A 387 -9.90 -12.55 33.32
CA HIS A 387 -8.91 -11.53 33.00
C HIS A 387 -9.61 -10.18 32.80
N SER A 388 -9.23 -9.18 33.60
CA SER A 388 -9.88 -7.86 33.66
C SER A 388 -9.00 -6.72 33.13
N ILE A 389 -7.79 -7.02 32.64
CA ILE A 389 -6.87 -6.02 32.09
C ILE A 389 -6.97 -6.09 30.55
N PRO A 390 -7.48 -5.05 29.88
CA PRO A 390 -7.69 -5.02 28.43
C PRO A 390 -6.43 -5.13 27.53
N ASN A 391 -5.25 -5.36 28.10
CA ASN A 391 -3.95 -5.28 27.40
C ASN A 391 -3.07 -6.54 27.58
N ASP A 392 -3.56 -7.59 28.25
CA ASP A 392 -2.88 -8.89 28.30
C ASP A 392 -3.49 -9.83 27.25
N ASP A 393 -3.53 -9.39 25.99
CA ASP A 393 -3.91 -10.19 24.80
C ASP A 393 -2.85 -11.27 24.53
N LEU A 394 -2.49 -12.05 25.55
CA LEU A 394 -1.46 -13.07 25.45
C LEU A 394 -1.93 -14.19 24.53
N ASP A 395 -1.06 -14.56 23.61
CA ASP A 395 -1.28 -15.62 22.63
C ASP A 395 -1.65 -16.98 23.25
N ALA A 396 -2.06 -17.91 22.40
CA ALA A 396 -2.32 -19.29 22.80
C ALA A 396 -1.68 -20.31 21.86
N THR A 397 -1.34 -21.47 22.41
CA THR A 397 -0.88 -22.62 21.64
C THR A 397 -1.78 -23.80 21.93
N ALA A 398 -2.15 -24.53 20.89
CA ALA A 398 -2.85 -25.79 21.02
C ALA A 398 -2.21 -26.85 20.11
N TYR A 399 -2.53 -28.10 20.38
CA TYR A 399 -2.21 -29.19 19.46
C TYR A 399 -3.43 -30.06 19.18
N SER A 400 -3.37 -30.79 18.07
CA SER A 400 -4.29 -31.85 17.70
C SER A 400 -3.55 -33.12 17.31
N THR A 401 -4.19 -34.25 17.58
CA THR A 401 -3.80 -35.59 17.11
C THR A 401 -4.79 -36.14 16.10
N ASP A 402 -5.77 -35.34 15.66
CA ASP A 402 -6.75 -35.77 14.66
C ASP A 402 -6.05 -35.94 13.30
N GLU A 403 -6.39 -37.01 12.59
CA GLU A 403 -5.80 -37.35 11.28
C GLU A 403 -6.58 -36.75 10.10
N ASN A 404 -7.77 -36.18 10.34
CA ASN A 404 -8.59 -35.53 9.34
C ASN A 404 -9.41 -34.37 9.94
N ALA A 405 -9.94 -33.52 9.07
CA ALA A 405 -10.63 -32.28 9.44
C ALA A 405 -12.12 -32.25 9.02
N ASP A 406 -12.67 -33.33 8.45
CA ASP A 406 -14.01 -33.34 7.83
C ASP A 406 -15.14 -33.00 8.82
N GLY A 407 -15.00 -33.44 10.06
CA GLY A 407 -15.98 -33.19 11.14
C GLY A 407 -15.57 -32.11 12.13
N GLY A 408 -14.43 -31.44 11.91
CA GLY A 408 -13.80 -30.59 12.90
C GLY A 408 -12.45 -31.12 13.39
N ILE A 409 -11.73 -30.28 14.14
CA ILE A 409 -10.41 -30.59 14.71
C ILE A 409 -10.50 -30.38 16.22
N ARG A 410 -10.16 -31.42 16.99
CA ARG A 410 -10.07 -31.36 18.44
C ARG A 410 -8.78 -30.68 18.86
N LEU A 411 -8.91 -29.62 19.65
CA LEU A 411 -7.79 -28.85 20.17
C LEU A 411 -7.58 -29.15 21.66
N THR A 412 -6.31 -29.34 22.02
CA THR A 412 -5.86 -29.31 23.41
C THR A 412 -4.94 -28.12 23.58
N PHE A 413 -5.39 -27.11 24.34
CA PHE A 413 -4.61 -25.92 24.61
C PHE A 413 -3.52 -26.18 25.64
N LEU A 414 -2.34 -25.61 25.42
CA LEU A 414 -1.26 -25.60 26.39
C LEU A 414 -1.65 -24.71 27.60
N PRO A 415 -1.15 -25.02 28.80
CA PRO A 415 -1.55 -24.35 30.03
C PRO A 415 -0.99 -22.93 30.17
N ARG A 416 -0.04 -22.53 29.32
CA ARG A 416 0.63 -21.22 29.36
C ARG A 416 0.68 -20.62 27.95
N PRO A 417 0.63 -19.29 27.82
CA PRO A 417 0.90 -18.59 26.57
C PRO A 417 2.32 -18.85 26.04
N PRO A 418 2.55 -18.78 24.72
CA PRO A 418 3.87 -18.90 24.11
C PRO A 418 4.68 -17.60 24.32
N LEU A 419 5.23 -17.45 25.53
CA LEU A 419 6.01 -16.26 25.89
C LEU A 419 7.44 -16.33 25.36
N VAL A 420 7.91 -15.23 24.78
CA VAL A 420 9.28 -15.01 24.32
C VAL A 420 9.92 -13.92 25.18
N PRO A 421 10.86 -14.25 26.09
CA PRO A 421 11.51 -13.26 26.92
C PRO A 421 12.28 -12.21 26.10
N GLY A 422 12.14 -10.94 26.47
CA GLY A 422 12.90 -9.83 25.89
C GLY A 422 12.22 -9.11 24.72
N ILE A 423 11.00 -9.48 24.35
CA ILE A 423 10.18 -8.75 23.38
C ILE A 423 8.85 -8.30 24.02
N SER A 424 8.17 -7.37 23.36
CA SER A 424 6.79 -7.02 23.68
C SER A 424 5.84 -8.06 23.05
N GLN A 425 4.77 -8.42 23.76
CA GLN A 425 3.68 -9.29 23.28
C GLN A 425 2.32 -8.71 23.72
N ALA A 426 2.00 -7.53 23.18
CA ALA A 426 0.70 -6.85 23.31
C ALA A 426 -0.19 -7.13 22.09
N ALA A 427 -1.35 -6.46 21.99
CA ALA A 427 -2.22 -6.55 20.82
C ALA A 427 -1.44 -6.33 19.49
N PHE A 428 -1.76 -7.09 18.45
CA PHE A 428 -1.02 -7.14 17.16
C PHE A 428 0.42 -7.72 17.23
N GLU A 429 0.89 -8.18 18.38
CA GLU A 429 2.21 -8.79 18.60
C GLU A 429 2.06 -10.29 18.81
N VAL A 430 1.74 -10.98 17.71
CA VAL A 430 1.19 -12.32 17.65
C VAL A 430 2.16 -13.32 17.00
N PRO A 431 1.94 -14.64 17.12
CA PRO A 431 2.69 -15.63 16.38
C PRO A 431 2.26 -15.60 14.91
N LEU A 432 3.23 -15.60 14.01
CA LEU A 432 3.03 -15.39 12.57
C LEU A 432 2.96 -16.70 11.81
N ASP A 433 3.90 -17.60 12.07
CA ASP A 433 3.94 -18.98 11.56
C ASP A 433 5.04 -19.76 12.31
N GLY A 434 5.17 -21.06 12.04
CA GLY A 434 6.25 -21.88 12.59
C GLY A 434 6.61 -23.09 11.75
N VAL A 435 7.73 -23.70 12.10
CA VAL A 435 8.26 -24.93 11.49
C VAL A 435 8.90 -25.82 12.56
N SER A 436 8.90 -27.13 12.29
CA SER A 436 9.64 -28.10 13.09
C SER A 436 10.94 -28.46 12.38
N TRP A 437 12.07 -28.36 13.08
CA TRP A 437 13.38 -28.72 12.54
C TRP A 437 14.29 -29.31 13.61
N ASN A 438 14.90 -30.46 13.32
CA ASN A 438 15.79 -31.20 14.24
C ASN A 438 15.21 -31.37 15.65
N GLY A 439 13.91 -31.71 15.73
CA GLY A 439 13.20 -31.94 16.99
C GLY A 439 12.82 -30.66 17.74
N ASN A 440 13.21 -29.48 17.27
CA ASN A 440 12.86 -28.19 17.88
C ASN A 440 11.75 -27.49 17.08
N MET A 441 10.98 -26.66 17.78
CA MET A 441 9.98 -25.79 17.20
C MET A 441 10.60 -24.41 16.99
N TYR A 442 10.51 -23.88 15.77
CA TYR A 442 10.86 -22.50 15.45
C TYR A 442 9.57 -21.75 15.12
N ALA A 443 9.34 -20.63 15.78
CA ALA A 443 8.15 -19.82 15.58
C ALA A 443 8.53 -18.35 15.38
N PHE A 444 7.85 -17.73 14.43
CA PHE A 444 7.98 -16.31 14.12
C PHE A 444 6.95 -15.54 14.94
N PHE A 445 7.34 -14.41 15.51
CA PHE A 445 6.45 -13.53 16.25
C PHE A 445 6.57 -12.11 15.73
N SER A 446 5.45 -11.38 15.64
CA SER A 446 5.52 -9.93 15.53
C SER A 446 5.72 -9.31 16.91
N THR A 447 6.38 -8.15 16.93
CA THR A 447 6.57 -7.37 18.16
C THR A 447 6.72 -5.89 17.82
N ASN A 448 6.68 -5.04 18.84
CA ASN A 448 6.82 -3.59 18.76
C ASN A 448 5.76 -2.94 17.86
N HIS A 449 4.50 -3.39 17.94
CA HIS A 449 3.39 -2.72 17.30
C HIS A 449 3.31 -1.27 17.78
N ARG A 450 2.83 -0.40 16.90
CA ARG A 450 2.75 1.03 17.19
C ARG A 450 1.62 1.69 16.41
N GLN A 451 1.19 2.84 16.89
CA GLN A 451 0.23 3.69 16.20
C GLN A 451 0.95 4.65 15.26
N VAL A 452 0.52 4.69 14.00
CA VAL A 452 0.89 5.71 13.02
C VAL A 452 -0.35 6.51 12.68
N GLY A 453 -0.48 7.70 13.27
CA GLY A 453 -1.74 8.43 13.28
C GLY A 453 -2.83 7.64 14.02
N LYS A 454 -3.89 7.25 13.30
CA LYS A 454 -5.00 6.42 13.82
C LYS A 454 -4.89 4.93 13.44
N TYR A 455 -3.80 4.54 12.78
CA TYR A 455 -3.62 3.20 12.23
C TYR A 455 -2.64 2.41 13.09
N ALA A 456 -3.07 1.24 13.57
CA ALA A 456 -2.18 0.26 14.19
C ALA A 456 -1.29 -0.36 13.10
N GLN A 457 0.01 -0.44 13.35
CA GLN A 457 0.99 -1.08 12.49
C GLN A 457 1.77 -2.12 13.31
N MET A 458 1.97 -3.29 12.71
CA MET A 458 2.90 -4.28 13.24
C MET A 458 4.34 -3.76 13.06
N GLY A 459 5.18 -3.94 14.08
CA GLY A 459 6.51 -3.33 14.12
C GLY A 459 7.56 -4.08 13.33
N ARG A 460 7.87 -5.30 13.79
CA ARG A 460 8.90 -6.18 13.21
C ARG A 460 8.60 -7.64 13.51
N SER A 461 9.24 -8.55 12.79
CA SER A 461 9.22 -9.99 13.05
C SER A 461 10.53 -10.46 13.70
N ILE A 462 10.42 -11.44 14.59
CA ILE A 462 11.56 -12.12 15.23
C ILE A 462 11.40 -13.63 15.08
N LEU A 463 12.51 -14.36 15.09
CA LEU A 463 12.51 -15.81 15.19
C LEU A 463 12.78 -16.23 16.63
N ALA A 464 12.01 -17.18 17.14
CA ALA A 464 12.23 -17.80 18.43
C ALA A 464 12.22 -19.33 18.31
N ARG A 465 12.91 -19.99 19.24
CA ARG A 465 13.00 -21.45 19.31
C ARG A 465 12.46 -21.98 20.62
N SER A 466 11.70 -23.07 20.55
CA SER A 466 11.31 -23.90 21.67
C SER A 466 11.88 -25.31 21.51
N ASN A 467 12.44 -25.82 22.60
CA ASN A 467 12.99 -27.19 22.68
C ASN A 467 12.11 -28.10 23.56
N ASN A 468 10.92 -27.63 23.92
CA ASN A 468 9.97 -28.30 24.80
C ASN A 468 8.53 -28.11 24.31
N ASP A 469 8.33 -28.35 23.02
CA ASP A 469 7.02 -28.49 22.40
C ASP A 469 6.13 -27.23 22.49
N GLY A 470 6.76 -26.05 22.45
CA GLY A 470 6.08 -24.75 22.48
C GLY A 470 5.73 -24.25 23.89
N LEU A 471 6.21 -24.91 24.95
CA LEU A 471 5.96 -24.47 26.33
C LEU A 471 6.77 -23.24 26.74
N ASP A 472 8.03 -23.18 26.31
CA ASP A 472 8.91 -22.03 26.56
C ASP A 472 9.67 -21.70 25.27
N PHE A 473 9.76 -20.41 24.94
CA PHE A 473 10.50 -19.91 23.78
C PHE A 473 11.71 -19.08 24.20
N ARG A 474 12.77 -19.19 23.41
CA ARG A 474 13.93 -18.30 23.46
C ARG A 474 13.99 -17.51 22.16
N GLY A 475 13.99 -16.18 22.24
CA GLY A 475 14.25 -15.32 21.09
C GLY A 475 15.66 -15.54 20.53
N LEU A 476 15.76 -15.60 19.20
CA LEU A 476 17.01 -15.76 18.48
C LEU A 476 17.47 -14.42 17.92
N TYR A 477 16.74 -13.88 16.93
CA TYR A 477 17.10 -12.64 16.24
C TYR A 477 15.89 -11.98 15.56
N GLU A 478 16.07 -10.72 15.15
CA GLU A 478 15.12 -10.01 14.29
C GLU A 478 15.22 -10.54 12.86
N VAL A 479 14.07 -10.88 12.28
CA VAL A 479 13.98 -11.37 10.91
C VAL A 479 13.81 -10.21 9.94
N SER A 480 12.87 -9.30 10.22
CA SER A 480 12.66 -8.10 9.40
C SER A 480 11.82 -7.05 10.13
N HIS A 481 12.07 -5.79 9.83
CA HIS A 481 11.16 -4.67 10.15
C HIS A 481 10.59 -4.02 8.87
N TYR A 482 10.62 -4.72 7.73
CA TYR A 482 10.36 -4.11 6.43
C TYR A 482 9.36 -4.89 5.54
N LYS A 483 9.79 -5.91 4.79
CA LYS A 483 9.00 -6.67 3.80
C LYS A 483 8.54 -8.05 4.32
N PHE A 484 9.09 -8.53 5.44
CA PHE A 484 8.76 -9.84 6.04
C PHE A 484 8.31 -9.68 7.50
N VAL A 485 7.42 -8.72 7.78
CA VAL A 485 6.84 -8.50 9.12
C VAL A 485 5.76 -9.53 9.43
N ASN A 486 4.94 -9.90 8.45
CA ASN A 486 4.09 -11.09 8.49
C ASN A 486 4.73 -12.16 7.60
N VAL A 487 4.62 -13.42 7.99
CA VAL A 487 5.27 -14.52 7.26
C VAL A 487 4.37 -15.74 7.17
N SER A 488 4.58 -16.52 6.12
CA SER A 488 4.17 -17.92 6.03
C SER A 488 5.37 -18.78 5.68
N THR A 489 5.60 -19.84 6.45
CA THR A 489 6.90 -20.54 6.46
C THR A 489 6.77 -22.04 6.31
N SER A 490 7.59 -22.64 5.44
CA SER A 490 7.67 -24.10 5.30
C SER A 490 9.10 -24.54 5.01
N ILE A 491 9.48 -25.75 5.44
CA ILE A 491 10.75 -26.35 5.06
C ILE A 491 10.50 -27.29 3.89
N VAL A 492 11.28 -27.12 2.82
CA VAL A 492 11.16 -27.91 1.59
C VAL A 492 12.53 -28.32 1.06
N GLU A 493 12.55 -29.34 0.20
CA GLU A 493 13.73 -29.69 -0.58
C GLU A 493 13.88 -28.72 -1.77
N PRO A 494 14.97 -27.93 -1.86
CA PRO A 494 15.03 -26.80 -2.78
C PRO A 494 14.93 -27.19 -4.26
N ARG A 495 15.51 -28.34 -4.64
CA ARG A 495 15.60 -28.78 -6.04
C ARG A 495 14.24 -28.99 -6.68
N GLU A 496 13.27 -29.52 -5.93
CA GLU A 496 11.91 -29.78 -6.40
C GLU A 496 11.14 -28.48 -6.68
N HIS A 497 11.57 -27.38 -6.06
CA HIS A 497 10.93 -26.08 -6.15
C HIS A 497 11.77 -25.02 -6.89
N GLY A 498 12.96 -25.36 -7.37
CA GLY A 498 13.88 -24.43 -8.06
C GLY A 498 14.45 -23.34 -7.18
N LEU A 499 14.56 -23.64 -5.90
CA LEU A 499 15.16 -22.75 -4.93
C LEU A 499 16.68 -22.99 -4.89
N PRO A 500 17.46 -21.98 -4.45
CA PRO A 500 18.91 -22.14 -4.26
C PRO A 500 19.21 -23.04 -3.06
N GLY A 501 20.45 -23.54 -2.99
CA GLY A 501 20.96 -24.37 -1.89
C GLY A 501 20.92 -25.87 -2.15
N ASP A 502 21.74 -26.62 -1.40
CA ASP A 502 21.93 -28.07 -1.56
C ASP A 502 21.24 -28.93 -0.48
N GLY A 503 20.69 -28.31 0.55
CA GLY A 503 19.93 -28.98 1.61
C GLY A 503 18.59 -28.30 1.88
N PRO A 504 17.77 -28.85 2.79
CA PRO A 504 16.44 -28.32 3.10
C PRO A 504 16.47 -26.81 3.37
N GLN A 505 15.56 -26.09 2.72
CA GLN A 505 15.45 -24.65 2.85
C GLN A 505 14.17 -24.32 3.60
N LEU A 506 14.28 -23.41 4.58
CA LEU A 506 13.15 -22.62 5.02
C LEU A 506 12.76 -21.69 3.88
N VAL A 507 11.53 -21.82 3.40
CA VAL A 507 10.86 -20.87 2.53
C VAL A 507 10.05 -19.93 3.40
N VAL A 508 10.23 -18.63 3.21
CA VAL A 508 9.47 -17.57 3.87
C VAL A 508 8.76 -16.74 2.80
N VAL A 509 7.44 -16.82 2.78
CA VAL A 509 6.61 -15.92 1.97
C VAL A 509 6.09 -14.84 2.91
N GLY A 510 6.46 -13.58 2.66
CA GLY A 510 6.25 -12.49 3.61
C GLY A 510 5.42 -11.34 3.06
N SER A 511 4.87 -10.56 3.98
CA SER A 511 4.35 -9.21 3.73
C SER A 511 4.92 -8.24 4.77
N GLY A 512 5.06 -6.97 4.36
CA GLY A 512 5.65 -5.92 5.16
C GLY A 512 4.61 -5.15 5.97
N ARG A 513 4.49 -3.85 5.66
CA ARG A 513 3.54 -2.93 6.30
C ARG A 513 2.13 -3.55 6.33
N TYR A 514 1.58 -3.61 7.54
CA TYR A 514 0.36 -4.35 7.80
C TYR A 514 -0.83 -3.81 6.98
N ARG A 515 -1.39 -4.67 6.13
CA ARG A 515 -2.49 -4.37 5.18
C ARG A 515 -2.16 -3.27 4.17
N SER A 516 -0.87 -3.08 3.91
CA SER A 516 -0.30 -2.04 3.03
C SER A 516 0.98 -2.55 2.34
N SER A 517 0.95 -3.82 1.91
CA SER A 517 2.10 -4.52 1.32
C SER A 517 1.70 -5.42 0.16
N ASP A 518 2.67 -5.67 -0.72
CA ASP A 518 2.72 -6.82 -1.61
C ASP A 518 3.32 -8.05 -0.91
N VAL A 519 3.48 -9.14 -1.66
CA VAL A 519 4.05 -10.42 -1.20
C VAL A 519 5.46 -10.60 -1.69
N TYR A 520 6.36 -11.05 -0.82
CA TYR A 520 7.78 -11.28 -1.11
C TYR A 520 8.19 -12.71 -0.77
N LEU A 521 9.34 -13.14 -1.29
CA LEU A 521 9.90 -14.46 -1.05
C LEU A 521 11.33 -14.35 -0.54
N ALA A 522 11.63 -15.10 0.51
CA ALA A 522 12.97 -15.35 0.99
C ALA A 522 13.18 -16.85 1.21
N VAL A 523 14.44 -17.27 1.18
CA VAL A 523 14.85 -18.61 1.61
C VAL A 523 16.04 -18.53 2.57
N LYS A 524 16.17 -19.54 3.42
CA LYS A 524 17.29 -19.71 4.33
C LYS A 524 17.59 -21.19 4.55
N PRO A 525 18.86 -21.62 4.64
CA PRO A 525 19.17 -23.01 4.97
C PRO A 525 18.57 -23.43 6.32
N ALA A 526 17.82 -24.53 6.35
CA ALA A 526 17.18 -25.01 7.58
C ALA A 526 18.21 -25.38 8.66
N ALA A 527 19.40 -25.82 8.25
CA ALA A 527 20.52 -26.10 9.14
C ALA A 527 21.07 -24.86 9.88
N GLU A 528 20.75 -23.65 9.40
CA GLU A 528 21.30 -22.38 9.90
C GLU A 528 20.23 -21.52 10.59
N LEU A 529 19.08 -22.09 10.97
CA LEU A 529 17.98 -21.35 11.62
C LEU A 529 18.34 -20.68 12.95
N ASP A 530 19.39 -21.14 13.63
CA ASP A 530 19.88 -20.50 14.86
C ASP A 530 20.74 -19.26 14.59
N GLU A 531 21.23 -19.08 13.36
CA GLU A 531 22.13 -17.98 12.97
C GLU A 531 21.33 -16.83 12.34
N PRO A 532 21.64 -15.55 12.63
CA PRO A 532 20.89 -14.41 12.10
C PRO A 532 21.04 -14.22 10.58
N ASP A 533 22.22 -14.50 10.02
CA ASP A 533 22.55 -14.29 8.61
C ASP A 533 22.10 -15.47 7.72
N GLY A 534 22.17 -15.33 6.39
CA GLY A 534 21.93 -16.44 5.45
C GLY A 534 20.54 -16.47 4.82
N PHE A 535 19.74 -15.42 5.01
CA PHE A 535 18.57 -15.19 4.17
C PHE A 535 19.00 -14.77 2.76
N LEU A 536 18.29 -15.30 1.77
CA LEU A 536 18.35 -14.88 0.37
C LEU A 536 16.95 -14.45 -0.06
N PHE A 537 16.84 -13.21 -0.52
CA PHE A 537 15.61 -12.59 -0.97
C PHE A 537 15.49 -12.69 -2.49
N TYR A 538 14.30 -13.02 -2.99
CA TYR A 538 14.04 -13.12 -4.42
C TYR A 538 14.06 -11.73 -5.08
N ALA A 539 15.02 -11.53 -5.99
CA ALA A 539 15.26 -10.26 -6.68
C ALA A 539 14.70 -10.24 -8.12
N GLY A 540 13.95 -11.27 -8.52
CA GLY A 540 13.29 -11.35 -9.83
C GLY A 540 13.82 -12.44 -10.74
N GLY A 541 13.26 -12.53 -11.95
CA GLY A 541 13.61 -13.52 -12.97
C GLY A 541 12.88 -14.86 -12.82
N LEU A 542 11.91 -15.14 -13.69
CA LEU A 542 11.15 -16.40 -13.66
C LEU A 542 11.94 -17.60 -14.23
N ASP A 543 12.65 -17.39 -15.33
CA ASP A 543 13.42 -18.45 -16.00
C ASP A 543 14.75 -18.73 -15.28
N LYS A 544 15.35 -17.67 -14.76
CA LYS A 544 16.61 -17.71 -13.99
C LYS A 544 16.47 -16.81 -12.77
N PRO A 545 15.98 -17.35 -11.63
CA PRO A 545 15.73 -16.55 -10.44
C PRO A 545 17.02 -15.97 -9.87
N ALA A 546 17.00 -14.65 -9.68
CA ALA A 546 18.01 -13.88 -8.99
C ALA A 546 17.68 -13.83 -7.49
N TRP A 547 18.74 -13.83 -6.67
CA TRP A 547 18.65 -13.85 -5.22
C TRP A 547 19.66 -12.85 -4.66
N SER A 548 19.23 -12.02 -3.71
CA SER A 548 20.06 -11.03 -3.03
C SER A 548 20.13 -11.30 -1.52
N PRO A 549 21.27 -11.04 -0.86
CA PRO A 549 21.31 -11.00 0.60
C PRO A 549 20.66 -9.73 1.20
N ASP A 550 20.30 -8.73 0.38
CA ASP A 550 19.66 -7.49 0.82
C ASP A 550 18.14 -7.55 0.63
N GLU A 551 17.39 -7.23 1.68
CA GLU A 551 15.93 -7.21 1.68
C GLU A 551 15.38 -6.07 0.79
N GLU A 552 16.11 -4.96 0.61
CA GLU A 552 15.69 -3.85 -0.25
C GLU A 552 15.52 -4.31 -1.72
N ASP A 553 16.32 -5.28 -2.16
CA ASP A 553 16.28 -5.83 -3.53
C ASP A 553 15.10 -6.77 -3.77
N ALA A 554 14.40 -7.21 -2.71
CA ALA A 554 13.29 -8.14 -2.84
C ALA A 554 12.15 -7.54 -3.69
N VAL A 555 11.79 -8.20 -4.79
CA VAL A 555 10.70 -7.76 -5.68
C VAL A 555 9.38 -8.47 -5.34
N PRO A 556 8.22 -7.83 -5.59
CA PRO A 556 6.94 -8.44 -5.27
C PRO A 556 6.63 -9.64 -6.18
N LEU A 557 6.16 -10.75 -5.59
CA LEU A 557 5.71 -11.95 -6.31
C LEU A 557 4.48 -11.67 -7.18
N PHE A 558 3.60 -10.77 -6.72
CA PHE A 558 2.44 -10.25 -7.44
C PHE A 558 1.95 -8.95 -6.79
N GLY A 559 1.35 -8.07 -7.60
CA GLY A 559 0.82 -6.78 -7.15
C GLY A 559 -0.60 -6.89 -6.59
N GLU A 560 -0.76 -6.60 -5.31
CA GLU A 560 -2.02 -6.63 -4.56
C GLU A 560 -2.15 -5.45 -3.58
N GLY A 561 -1.03 -5.01 -2.98
CA GLY A 561 -0.90 -3.79 -2.19
C GLY A 561 -1.57 -3.77 -0.82
N CYS A 562 -2.45 -4.72 -0.52
CA CYS A 562 -3.30 -4.71 0.67
C CYS A 562 -3.05 -5.87 1.65
N LEU A 563 -1.95 -6.62 1.52
CA LEU A 563 -1.71 -7.77 2.37
C LEU A 563 -1.25 -7.38 3.79
N GLY A 564 -1.78 -8.11 4.76
CA GLY A 564 -1.22 -8.28 6.10
C GLY A 564 -1.04 -9.78 6.35
N GLU A 565 -2.13 -10.46 6.70
CA GLU A 565 -2.16 -11.90 6.94
C GLU A 565 -2.20 -12.71 5.64
N LEU A 566 -1.36 -13.74 5.56
CA LEU A 566 -1.27 -14.65 4.41
C LEU A 566 -0.85 -16.05 4.82
N SER A 567 -1.13 -17.03 3.96
CA SER A 567 -0.62 -18.39 4.09
C SER A 567 -0.25 -18.93 2.72
N ALA A 568 1.02 -19.29 2.51
CA ALA A 568 1.52 -19.82 1.24
C ALA A 568 2.17 -21.19 1.46
N ARG A 569 1.56 -22.24 0.90
CA ARG A 569 1.93 -23.63 1.16
C ARG A 569 2.03 -24.44 -0.13
N TRP A 570 3.01 -25.32 -0.21
CA TRP A 570 3.04 -26.37 -1.23
C TRP A 570 1.95 -27.40 -0.95
N ASN A 571 1.14 -27.71 -1.96
CA ASN A 571 0.16 -28.78 -1.91
C ASN A 571 0.54 -29.89 -2.91
N PRO A 572 0.99 -31.07 -2.44
CA PRO A 572 1.46 -32.14 -3.31
C PRO A 572 0.34 -32.77 -4.15
N LEU A 573 -0.93 -32.68 -3.72
CA LEU A 573 -2.07 -33.21 -4.47
C LEU A 573 -2.44 -32.31 -5.66
N LEU A 574 -2.17 -31.02 -5.54
CA LEU A 574 -2.32 -30.03 -6.63
C LEU A 574 -1.06 -29.92 -7.48
N GLY A 575 0.11 -30.28 -6.94
CA GLY A 575 1.40 -30.04 -7.58
C GLY A 575 1.69 -28.54 -7.75
N ALA A 576 1.23 -27.73 -6.79
CA ALA A 576 1.34 -26.28 -6.83
C ALA A 576 1.50 -25.67 -5.42
N TRP A 577 2.18 -24.53 -5.37
CA TRP A 577 2.08 -23.60 -4.25
C TRP A 577 0.71 -22.91 -4.31
N VAL A 578 0.04 -22.84 -3.17
CA VAL A 578 -1.23 -22.15 -3.00
C VAL A 578 -1.03 -21.04 -1.97
N CYS A 579 -1.42 -19.81 -2.31
CA CYS A 579 -1.40 -18.66 -1.42
C CYS A 579 -2.84 -18.23 -1.14
N LEU A 580 -3.23 -18.26 0.14
CA LEU A 580 -4.47 -17.67 0.63
C LEU A 580 -4.15 -16.37 1.39
N TYR A 581 -4.94 -15.33 1.16
CA TYR A 581 -4.81 -14.07 1.88
C TYR A 581 -6.14 -13.32 1.89
N ASN A 582 -6.35 -12.47 2.89
CA ASN A 582 -7.46 -11.51 2.85
C ASN A 582 -7.12 -10.36 1.89
N ALA A 583 -8.00 -10.14 0.91
CA ALA A 583 -7.95 -8.99 0.02
C ALA A 583 -9.11 -8.02 0.32
N ASP A 584 -8.84 -6.73 0.08
CA ASP A 584 -9.79 -5.62 0.15
C ASP A 584 -10.56 -5.47 1.47
N TRP A 585 -9.95 -4.79 2.43
CA TRP A 585 -10.65 -4.21 3.57
C TRP A 585 -10.47 -2.68 3.51
N PRO A 586 -11.52 -1.85 3.39
CA PRO A 586 -11.37 -0.40 3.58
C PRO A 586 -11.28 -0.01 5.05
N ALA A 587 -10.69 1.18 5.31
CA ALA A 587 -10.61 1.79 6.64
C ALA A 587 -11.97 2.22 7.20
N ASP A 588 -13.04 2.20 6.40
CA ASP A 588 -14.42 2.23 6.86
C ASP A 588 -15.02 0.83 6.76
N ARG A 589 -15.56 0.30 7.86
CA ARG A 589 -15.95 -1.11 8.02
C ARG A 589 -17.20 -1.50 7.20
N SER A 590 -17.37 -1.04 5.96
CA SER A 590 -18.66 -1.04 5.27
C SER A 590 -18.76 -1.79 3.93
N ALA A 591 -17.68 -2.14 3.19
CA ALA A 591 -17.86 -2.91 1.94
C ALA A 591 -16.61 -3.64 1.35
N VAL A 592 -16.88 -4.90 0.95
CA VAL A 592 -16.22 -5.80 -0.04
C VAL A 592 -14.79 -6.33 0.21
N GLY A 593 -14.66 -7.22 1.21
CA GLY A 593 -13.48 -8.08 1.39
C GLY A 593 -13.72 -9.57 1.21
N GLY A 594 -12.65 -10.34 1.02
CA GLY A 594 -12.71 -11.77 0.77
C GLY A 594 -11.39 -12.51 0.96
N ILE A 595 -11.43 -13.84 1.04
CA ILE A 595 -10.22 -14.66 0.93
C ILE A 595 -9.97 -14.92 -0.55
N VAL A 596 -8.81 -14.49 -1.01
CA VAL A 596 -8.33 -14.72 -2.37
C VAL A 596 -7.32 -15.86 -2.36
N MET A 597 -7.42 -16.73 -3.36
CA MET A 597 -6.50 -17.82 -3.61
C MET A 597 -5.70 -17.53 -4.88
N ARG A 598 -4.38 -17.63 -4.79
CA ARG A 598 -3.47 -17.69 -5.94
C ARG A 598 -2.73 -19.01 -5.94
N TRP A 599 -2.22 -19.41 -7.10
CA TRP A 599 -1.38 -20.59 -7.21
C TRP A 599 -0.21 -20.36 -8.16
N ALA A 600 0.86 -21.11 -7.95
CA ALA A 600 2.04 -21.13 -8.82
C ALA A 600 2.72 -22.51 -8.78
N ARG A 601 3.40 -22.90 -9.87
CA ARG A 601 4.19 -24.14 -9.89
C ARG A 601 5.49 -24.02 -9.10
N ARG A 602 6.05 -22.81 -9.03
CA ARG A 602 7.25 -22.45 -8.28
C ARG A 602 6.89 -21.36 -7.27
N PRO A 603 7.55 -21.29 -6.11
CA PRO A 603 7.21 -20.30 -5.07
C PRO A 603 7.44 -18.86 -5.54
N TYR A 604 8.38 -18.65 -6.47
CA TYR A 604 8.65 -17.34 -7.09
C TYR A 604 7.75 -17.03 -8.30
N GLY A 605 6.79 -17.91 -8.63
CA GLY A 605 5.81 -17.67 -9.69
C GLY A 605 6.13 -18.34 -11.05
N PRO A 606 5.46 -17.92 -12.13
CA PRO A 606 4.43 -16.87 -12.15
C PRO A 606 3.20 -17.29 -11.34
N TRP A 607 2.66 -16.36 -10.56
CA TRP A 607 1.44 -16.58 -9.78
C TRP A 607 0.19 -16.28 -10.62
N SER A 608 -0.88 -17.04 -10.40
CA SER A 608 -2.17 -16.81 -11.05
C SER A 608 -2.78 -15.44 -10.68
N GLN A 609 -3.76 -14.97 -11.47
CA GLN A 609 -4.40 -13.66 -11.27
C GLN A 609 -5.15 -13.55 -9.92
N GLY A 610 -5.58 -14.67 -9.36
CA GLY A 610 -6.26 -14.77 -8.06
C GLY A 610 -7.76 -15.01 -8.19
N ASP A 611 -8.28 -15.97 -7.42
CA ASP A 611 -9.69 -16.36 -7.37
C ASP A 611 -10.29 -16.06 -6.00
N LEU A 612 -11.52 -15.54 -5.97
CA LEU A 612 -12.23 -15.29 -4.71
C LEU A 612 -12.81 -16.62 -4.21
N VAL A 613 -12.19 -17.20 -3.18
CA VAL A 613 -12.64 -18.47 -2.60
C VAL A 613 -13.61 -18.28 -1.45
N PHE A 614 -13.58 -17.14 -0.77
CA PHE A 614 -14.57 -16.77 0.25
C PHE A 614 -14.94 -15.30 0.11
N SER A 615 -16.23 -14.98 0.04
CA SER A 615 -16.70 -13.59 0.12
C SER A 615 -17.16 -13.30 1.54
N VAL A 616 -16.89 -12.08 2.06
CA VAL A 616 -17.42 -11.65 3.37
C VAL A 616 -18.95 -11.84 3.47
N ASN A 617 -19.66 -11.65 2.36
CA ASN A 617 -21.12 -11.83 2.26
C ASN A 617 -21.57 -13.28 2.49
N ASP A 618 -20.65 -14.25 2.44
CA ASP A 618 -20.98 -15.64 2.71
C ASP A 618 -21.10 -15.95 4.20
N GLY A 619 -20.43 -15.18 5.08
CA GLY A 619 -20.50 -15.37 6.52
C GLY A 619 -21.28 -14.30 7.28
N LEU A 620 -21.41 -13.08 6.75
CA LEU A 620 -22.25 -12.04 7.38
C LEU A 620 -23.70 -12.50 7.53
N GLY A 621 -24.30 -12.25 8.70
CA GLY A 621 -25.65 -12.70 9.01
C GLY A 621 -25.75 -14.18 9.39
N LYS A 622 -24.63 -14.93 9.33
CA LYS A 622 -24.58 -16.37 9.62
C LYS A 622 -23.68 -16.65 10.80
N PHE A 623 -22.37 -16.58 10.61
CA PHE A 623 -21.36 -16.80 11.66
C PHE A 623 -20.43 -15.59 11.83
N MET A 624 -20.70 -14.50 11.11
CA MET A 624 -20.13 -13.18 11.31
C MET A 624 -21.25 -12.16 11.49
N HIS A 625 -21.06 -11.21 12.40
CA HIS A 625 -22.11 -10.28 12.78
C HIS A 625 -22.44 -9.26 11.70
N LEU A 626 -23.72 -9.16 11.41
CA LEU A 626 -24.38 -8.14 10.60
C LEU A 626 -25.39 -7.41 11.51
N PRO A 627 -25.11 -6.14 11.89
CA PRO A 627 -25.96 -5.38 12.80
C PRO A 627 -27.44 -5.38 12.37
N GLY A 628 -28.32 -5.71 13.32
CA GLY A 628 -29.77 -5.76 13.12
C GLY A 628 -30.30 -6.97 12.33
N ALA A 629 -29.44 -7.83 11.79
CA ALA A 629 -29.85 -9.00 11.00
C ALA A 629 -29.63 -10.35 11.71
N ASP A 630 -28.74 -10.40 12.71
CA ASP A 630 -28.42 -11.62 13.45
C ASP A 630 -28.11 -11.38 14.94
N HIS A 631 -27.78 -12.46 15.65
CA HIS A 631 -27.39 -12.48 17.06
C HIS A 631 -26.04 -13.17 17.31
N THR A 632 -25.12 -13.08 16.35
CA THR A 632 -23.82 -13.76 16.41
C THR A 632 -22.76 -12.99 17.21
N GLN A 633 -23.00 -11.72 17.49
CA GLN A 633 -22.03 -10.83 18.16
C GLN A 633 -21.57 -11.35 19.52
N GLU A 634 -20.31 -11.06 19.83
CA GLU A 634 -19.70 -11.36 21.12
C GLU A 634 -18.67 -10.29 21.46
N GLY A 635 -18.87 -9.61 22.58
CA GLY A 635 -18.05 -8.46 22.98
C GLY A 635 -17.37 -8.59 24.34
N PHE A 636 -17.26 -9.79 24.90
CA PHE A 636 -16.47 -10.04 26.12
C PHE A 636 -16.79 -9.09 27.28
N GLY A 637 -18.06 -8.73 27.46
CA GLY A 637 -18.51 -7.73 28.46
C GLY A 637 -18.78 -6.33 27.92
N THR A 638 -18.49 -6.07 26.64
CA THR A 638 -18.90 -4.86 25.91
C THR A 638 -20.01 -5.18 24.91
N ASP A 639 -20.88 -4.22 24.64
CA ASP A 639 -21.90 -4.36 23.61
C ASP A 639 -21.29 -4.06 22.23
N ARG A 640 -21.25 -5.10 21.38
CA ARG A 640 -20.77 -5.04 20.00
C ARG A 640 -21.88 -5.28 18.97
N SER A 641 -23.14 -5.07 19.35
CA SER A 641 -24.31 -5.25 18.46
C SER A 641 -24.38 -4.23 17.33
N ALA A 642 -23.65 -3.12 17.43
CA ALA A 642 -23.53 -2.12 16.37
C ALA A 642 -22.31 -2.35 15.46
N ASP A 643 -21.38 -3.25 15.85
CA ASP A 643 -20.11 -3.46 15.14
C ASP A 643 -20.27 -4.51 14.02
N LEU A 644 -20.01 -4.14 12.78
CA LEU A 644 -19.93 -5.14 11.71
C LEU A 644 -18.80 -6.16 11.97
N GLY A 645 -19.09 -7.44 11.72
CA GLY A 645 -18.10 -8.50 11.67
C GLY A 645 -17.15 -8.38 10.48
N GLY A 646 -16.09 -9.17 10.51
CA GLY A 646 -15.09 -9.22 9.45
C GLY A 646 -14.35 -10.56 9.51
N MET A 647 -13.57 -10.85 8.47
CA MET A 647 -12.77 -12.07 8.39
C MET A 647 -11.33 -11.76 8.01
N TYR A 648 -10.39 -12.56 8.49
CA TYR A 648 -8.95 -12.41 8.27
C TYR A 648 -8.21 -13.71 8.64
N GLY A 649 -6.92 -13.78 8.31
CA GLY A 649 -6.04 -14.89 8.69
C GLY A 649 -6.43 -16.26 8.10
N PRO A 650 -6.41 -16.44 6.76
CA PRO A 650 -6.75 -17.71 6.11
C PRO A 650 -5.58 -18.72 6.15
N TYR A 651 -5.30 -19.32 7.32
CA TYR A 651 -4.12 -20.18 7.48
C TYR A 651 -4.38 -21.62 7.05
N GLN A 652 -3.70 -22.06 6.00
CA GLN A 652 -3.86 -23.39 5.43
C GLN A 652 -3.37 -24.49 6.39
N ILE A 653 -4.00 -25.66 6.32
CA ILE A 653 -3.60 -26.88 7.04
C ILE A 653 -3.32 -27.99 6.01
N PRO A 654 -2.16 -27.97 5.31
CA PRO A 654 -1.91 -28.85 4.16
C PRO A 654 -1.99 -30.34 4.47
N GLN A 655 -1.74 -30.75 5.72
CA GLN A 655 -1.73 -32.14 6.17
C GLN A 655 -3.11 -32.80 6.07
N TYR A 656 -4.19 -32.01 6.08
CA TYR A 656 -5.55 -32.51 5.93
C TYR A 656 -6.09 -32.40 4.49
N ALA A 657 -5.28 -31.91 3.55
CA ALA A 657 -5.68 -31.87 2.15
C ALA A 657 -5.88 -33.29 1.59
N ARG A 658 -6.96 -33.49 0.83
CA ARG A 658 -7.30 -34.80 0.28
C ARG A 658 -7.98 -34.69 -1.08
N ARG A 659 -7.93 -35.75 -1.87
CA ARG A 659 -8.69 -35.83 -3.12
C ARG A 659 -10.19 -35.86 -2.82
N SER A 660 -10.96 -35.09 -3.57
CA SER A 660 -12.42 -34.99 -3.44
C SER A 660 -13.04 -34.79 -4.82
N GLY A 661 -13.80 -35.79 -5.29
CA GLY A 661 -14.35 -35.81 -6.65
C GLY A 661 -13.26 -35.58 -7.71
N ASN A 662 -13.45 -34.56 -8.55
CA ASN A 662 -12.51 -34.18 -9.61
C ASN A 662 -11.48 -33.12 -9.16
N GLY A 663 -11.28 -32.95 -7.85
CA GLY A 663 -10.44 -31.91 -7.28
C GLY A 663 -9.73 -32.32 -5.99
N VAL A 664 -9.20 -31.30 -5.31
CA VAL A 664 -8.55 -31.42 -4.01
C VAL A 664 -9.33 -30.57 -3.01
N GLN A 665 -9.78 -31.19 -1.94
CA GLN A 665 -10.31 -30.50 -0.78
C GLN A 665 -9.15 -30.01 0.08
N ILE A 666 -9.13 -28.72 0.40
CA ILE A 666 -8.19 -28.14 1.36
C ILE A 666 -8.94 -27.59 2.58
N PHE A 667 -8.22 -27.49 3.69
CA PHE A 667 -8.71 -26.92 4.94
C PHE A 667 -7.82 -25.76 5.37
N PHE A 668 -8.44 -24.77 5.99
CA PHE A 668 -7.74 -23.60 6.52
C PHE A 668 -8.51 -23.04 7.73
N THR A 669 -7.81 -22.43 8.67
CA THR A 669 -8.45 -21.61 9.70
C THR A 669 -8.80 -20.25 9.11
N MET A 670 -9.84 -19.60 9.63
CA MET A 670 -10.20 -18.22 9.30
C MET A 670 -10.77 -17.57 10.54
N SER A 671 -10.24 -16.41 10.90
CA SER A 671 -10.70 -15.67 12.07
C SER A 671 -11.85 -14.76 11.73
N THR A 672 -12.72 -14.50 12.71
CA THR A 672 -13.78 -13.52 12.63
C THR A 672 -13.57 -12.41 13.65
N ALA A 673 -13.88 -11.16 13.29
CA ALA A 673 -13.69 -10.00 14.18
C ALA A 673 -14.88 -9.77 15.14
N ASN A 674 -16.08 -10.24 14.76
CA ASN A 674 -17.29 -10.23 15.58
C ASN A 674 -18.22 -11.37 15.10
N PRO A 675 -18.42 -12.45 15.88
CA PRO A 675 -17.74 -12.74 17.15
C PRO A 675 -16.23 -12.90 16.96
N TYR A 676 -15.43 -12.71 18.01
CA TYR A 676 -13.98 -12.80 17.94
C TYR A 676 -13.51 -14.25 18.17
N GLN A 677 -13.53 -15.04 17.09
CA GLN A 677 -13.37 -16.50 17.12
C GLN A 677 -12.66 -17.03 15.85
N VAL A 678 -12.17 -18.27 15.92
CA VAL A 678 -11.56 -18.98 14.78
C VAL A 678 -12.52 -20.04 14.23
N MET A 679 -12.69 -20.03 12.91
CA MET A 679 -13.46 -20.99 12.15
C MET A 679 -12.53 -21.99 11.46
N LEU A 680 -12.93 -23.26 11.38
CA LEU A 680 -12.36 -24.21 10.42
C LEU A 680 -13.15 -24.10 9.13
N MET A 681 -12.44 -23.81 8.04
CA MET A 681 -13.01 -23.63 6.71
C MET A 681 -12.50 -24.71 5.76
N THR A 682 -13.29 -25.00 4.73
CA THR A 682 -12.89 -25.90 3.65
C THR A 682 -13.28 -25.34 2.29
N VAL A 683 -12.49 -25.67 1.26
CA VAL A 683 -12.81 -25.39 -0.14
C VAL A 683 -12.35 -26.54 -1.02
N ASN A 684 -13.17 -26.90 -2.02
CA ASN A 684 -12.81 -27.87 -3.05
C ASN A 684 -12.25 -27.13 -4.27
N ILE A 685 -11.00 -27.41 -4.63
CA ILE A 685 -10.28 -26.82 -5.76
C ILE A 685 -10.30 -27.84 -6.91
N PRO A 686 -10.82 -27.51 -8.10
CA PRO A 686 -10.85 -28.41 -9.24
C PRO A 686 -9.44 -28.70 -9.76
N THR A 687 -9.28 -29.87 -10.37
CA THR A 687 -8.07 -30.25 -11.09
C THR A 687 -8.41 -30.59 -12.55
N PRO A 688 -7.60 -30.13 -13.54
CA PRO A 688 -6.41 -29.31 -13.39
C PRO A 688 -6.72 -27.86 -12.94
N LEU A 689 -5.73 -27.19 -12.37
CA LEU A 689 -5.81 -25.75 -12.07
C LEU A 689 -5.95 -24.99 -13.40
N SER A 690 -6.90 -24.07 -13.45
CA SER A 690 -7.22 -23.23 -14.62
C SER A 690 -6.36 -21.98 -14.71
#